data_AF-A0A932NMQ6-F1
#
_entry.id   AF-A0A932NMQ6-F1
#
_cell.length_a   1.000
_cell.length_b   1.000
_cell.length_c   1.000
_cell.angle_alpha   90.00
_cell.angle_beta   90.00
_cell.angle_gamma   90.00
#
_symmetry.space_group_name_H-M   'P 1'
#
loop_
_entity.id
_entity.type
_entity.pdbx_description
1 polymer ?
#
loop_
_entity_poly.entity_id
_entity_poly.type
_entity_poly.pdbx_seq_one_letter_code
_entity_poly.pdbx_strand_id
1 'polypeptide(L)'
;DLGLSVETVRTIDVYTIDTNLTAEEVERVRRELFPDPTIQASSAPVSLARVFSWLVEVGFLPGVTDNVGKTAREGIQEVLGRRLSPNEAVYTSRQYLLTGRLTRDEVQRVAGDLIANALIQRWQIRSAEEWAAGRRIDLGVPKMIGLTAPDVQVIPLNLSDPELLSLSHARVLALSYEEMRAIRSYYEGPARIAERRALGLPEWPTDAELEAVAQTWSEHCKHKIFNAHITYEDDQGRVQEIDSLFKTFIVRATEEIGQRVDWLVSVFHDNAGVIRLNGDWNLAMKVETHNTPSALDPYGGALTGIVGVNRDPFGTGKGCRLLFNTDILCFGPPDYSKPLPPRLMHPKRVLRGVHRGVKDGANQSGIPDVNGAILFGERFLGKPLVFCGTGGIMPARIHGEPTHEKRANAGDLIVMVGGRIGKDGIHGATFSSQELREDSPVSAVQIGDPITQKKMFDLLLEARDQGLYSAITDNGAGGLSCSVGEMARDSNGCELHLEKAPLKYAGLQPWEILLSEAQERMTLAVPPQHIEAFLTLAVRRGVEATVLGRFTDSGAFHALYNGKPVAHLHLDFLHNGVPQMQLKARWRPSALYEPVLPEPADYTVLLCAMLARLNICSKEAWVRQYDHEVQGMSVVKPFVGARNDGPSDAAVLRPLLDSNVGIIIANGICPRYGDIDTYHMVACAVDEAVRNVIAVGGRMGRIAGLDNFCWPDPIPSPTNPDAEHKLAQLVRANQALYDYCTAYDLPCISGKDSMKNDYMVGDTKISVPPTVLFSVLGVIDDVTQVVTMDAKRAGDVVYLLGLTREELGGSEYYAHHGHLGQRVPHVDAAVARRRYEALSTAIGRGLVASCHDCADGGLGVTLAETALAG
;
A
#
# COMPACT_ATOMS: atom_id res chain seq x y z
N ASP A 1 -20.25 -6.04 -18.11
CA ASP A 1 -19.02 -5.23 -18.19
C ASP A 1 -18.71 -4.80 -19.62
N LEU A 2 -18.81 -5.67 -20.63
CA LEU A 2 -18.62 -5.28 -22.05
C LEU A 2 -19.93 -5.09 -22.84
N GLY A 3 -21.10 -5.26 -22.22
CA GLY A 3 -22.39 -5.20 -22.92
C GLY A 3 -22.65 -6.37 -23.89
N LEU A 4 -21.83 -7.42 -23.84
CA LEU A 4 -21.93 -8.60 -24.71
C LEU A 4 -22.85 -9.66 -24.09
N SER A 5 -23.70 -10.29 -24.92
CA SER A 5 -24.57 -11.39 -24.51
C SER A 5 -23.83 -12.72 -24.61
N VAL A 6 -23.65 -13.40 -23.47
CA VAL A 6 -23.07 -14.75 -23.37
C VAL A 6 -24.08 -15.66 -22.70
N GLU A 7 -24.39 -16.80 -23.32
CA GLU A 7 -25.43 -17.72 -22.83
C GLU A 7 -24.94 -18.51 -21.62
N THR A 8 -23.74 -19.08 -21.72
CA THR A 8 -23.08 -19.80 -20.62
C THR A 8 -21.58 -19.58 -20.64
N VAL A 9 -20.98 -19.61 -19.45
CA VAL A 9 -19.54 -19.62 -19.25
C VAL A 9 -19.19 -20.78 -18.35
N ARG A 10 -18.21 -21.60 -18.75
CA ARG A 10 -17.60 -22.63 -17.91
C ARG A 10 -16.10 -22.41 -17.82
N THR A 11 -15.54 -22.56 -16.63
CA THR A 11 -14.08 -22.49 -16.44
C THR A 11 -13.47 -23.87 -16.24
N ILE A 12 -12.21 -24.02 -16.63
CA ILE A 12 -11.39 -25.20 -16.36
C ILE A 12 -10.03 -24.70 -15.91
N ASP A 13 -9.62 -25.10 -14.71
CA ASP A 13 -8.26 -24.89 -14.23
C ASP A 13 -7.34 -25.96 -14.85
N VAL A 14 -6.23 -25.53 -15.43
CA VAL A 14 -5.29 -26.37 -16.15
C VAL A 14 -3.96 -26.33 -15.41
N TYR A 15 -3.44 -27.52 -15.07
CA TYR A 15 -2.14 -27.69 -14.44
C TYR A 15 -1.20 -28.39 -15.42
N THR A 16 -0.22 -27.65 -15.92
CA THR A 16 0.86 -28.16 -16.77
C THR A 16 2.00 -28.63 -15.87
N ILE A 17 2.13 -29.95 -15.72
CA ILE A 17 3.18 -30.58 -14.92
C ILE A 17 4.39 -30.83 -15.82
N ASP A 18 5.42 -30.00 -15.69
CA ASP A 18 6.69 -30.15 -16.41
C ASP A 18 7.69 -30.94 -15.57
N THR A 19 7.35 -32.21 -15.33
CA THR A 19 8.13 -33.13 -14.50
C THR A 19 8.00 -34.56 -15.05
N ASN A 20 8.95 -35.44 -14.73
CA ASN A 20 8.91 -36.83 -15.17
C ASN A 20 8.07 -37.69 -14.21
N LEU A 21 6.73 -37.52 -14.24
CA LEU A 21 5.82 -38.40 -13.52
C LEU A 21 5.43 -39.62 -14.37
N THR A 22 5.36 -40.78 -13.72
CA THR A 22 4.74 -41.99 -14.28
C THR A 22 3.22 -41.81 -14.38
N ALA A 23 2.56 -42.60 -15.24
CA ALA A 23 1.10 -42.54 -15.39
C ALA A 23 0.35 -42.81 -14.07
N GLU A 24 0.90 -43.66 -13.20
CA GLU A 24 0.35 -43.95 -11.87
C GLU A 24 0.49 -42.74 -10.94
N GLU A 25 1.65 -42.07 -10.92
CA GLU A 25 1.84 -40.84 -10.15
C GLU A 25 0.92 -39.72 -10.63
N VAL A 26 0.74 -39.56 -11.95
CA VAL A 26 -0.20 -38.57 -12.52
C VAL A 26 -1.63 -38.83 -12.04
N GLU A 27 -2.09 -40.08 -12.09
CA GLU A 27 -3.44 -40.44 -11.66
C GLU A 27 -3.62 -40.25 -10.15
N ARG A 28 -2.61 -40.58 -9.36
CA ARG A 28 -2.61 -40.38 -7.91
C ARG A 28 -2.71 -38.90 -7.56
N VAL A 29 -1.84 -38.06 -8.13
CA VAL A 29 -1.88 -36.59 -7.96
C VAL A 29 -3.22 -36.02 -8.42
N ARG A 30 -3.75 -36.47 -9.57
CA ARG A 30 -5.05 -36.03 -10.10
C ARG A 30 -6.19 -36.29 -9.13
N ARG A 31 -6.18 -37.42 -8.41
CA ARG A 31 -7.23 -37.81 -7.49
C ARG A 31 -7.08 -37.20 -6.11
N GLU A 32 -5.85 -37.10 -5.61
CA GLU A 32 -5.56 -36.75 -4.20
C GLU A 32 -5.30 -35.25 -3.99
N LEU A 33 -4.90 -34.50 -5.03
CA LEU A 33 -4.47 -33.10 -4.87
C LEU A 33 -5.40 -32.06 -5.51
N PHE A 34 -5.73 -32.22 -6.80
CA PHE A 34 -6.28 -31.10 -7.59
C PHE A 34 -7.79 -30.83 -7.49
N PRO A 35 -8.67 -31.83 -7.55
CA PRO A 35 -10.11 -31.58 -7.48
C PRO A 35 -10.57 -31.47 -6.04
N ASP A 36 -11.45 -30.51 -5.77
CA ASP A 36 -12.46 -30.70 -4.73
C ASP A 36 -13.42 -31.81 -5.19
N PRO A 37 -13.43 -33.00 -4.57
CA PRO A 37 -14.23 -34.13 -5.04
C PRO A 37 -15.75 -33.89 -4.95
N THR A 38 -16.18 -32.83 -4.25
CA THR A 38 -17.59 -32.47 -4.05
C THR A 38 -18.13 -31.63 -5.20
N ILE A 39 -17.34 -30.65 -5.68
CA ILE A 39 -17.81 -29.62 -6.61
C ILE A 39 -17.03 -29.58 -7.93
N GLN A 40 -15.94 -30.34 -8.06
CA GLN A 40 -15.09 -30.34 -9.25
C GLN A 40 -14.93 -31.74 -9.83
N ALA A 41 -14.71 -31.77 -11.15
CA ALA A 41 -14.26 -32.95 -11.86
C ALA A 41 -12.86 -32.68 -12.40
N SER A 42 -11.96 -33.67 -12.32
CA SER A 42 -10.62 -33.61 -12.90
C SER A 42 -10.42 -34.73 -13.93
N SER A 43 -9.53 -34.50 -14.89
CA SER A 43 -9.16 -35.47 -15.92
C SER A 43 -7.71 -35.25 -16.33
N ALA A 44 -7.00 -36.35 -16.57
CA ALA A 44 -5.66 -36.35 -17.15
C ALA A 44 -5.51 -37.62 -18.01
N PRO A 45 -4.94 -37.57 -19.24
CA PRO A 45 -4.53 -36.39 -19.99
C PRO A 45 -5.66 -35.78 -20.84
N VAL A 46 -6.91 -36.27 -20.70
CA VAL A 46 -8.02 -35.87 -21.57
C VAL A 46 -8.57 -34.51 -21.17
N SER A 47 -8.64 -33.57 -22.13
CA SER A 47 -9.24 -32.25 -21.90
C SER A 47 -10.72 -32.36 -21.50
N LEU A 48 -11.13 -31.60 -20.48
CA LEU A 48 -12.51 -31.42 -20.04
C LEU A 48 -13.30 -30.41 -20.89
N ALA A 49 -12.66 -29.76 -21.86
CA ALA A 49 -13.32 -28.77 -22.70
C ALA A 49 -14.38 -29.45 -23.58
N ARG A 50 -15.66 -29.18 -23.27
CA ARG A 50 -16.84 -29.76 -23.93
C ARG A 50 -17.90 -28.67 -24.03
N VAL A 51 -18.58 -28.62 -25.18
CA VAL A 51 -19.70 -27.70 -25.47
C VAL A 51 -19.32 -26.22 -25.26
N PHE A 52 -18.86 -25.57 -26.33
CA PHE A 52 -18.57 -24.15 -26.36
C PHE A 52 -18.66 -23.64 -27.79
N SER A 53 -18.87 -22.33 -27.96
CA SER A 53 -18.68 -21.63 -29.24
C SER A 53 -17.24 -21.15 -29.37
N TRP A 54 -16.68 -20.65 -28.27
CA TRP A 54 -15.32 -20.15 -28.16
C TRP A 54 -14.63 -20.64 -26.90
N LEU A 55 -13.34 -20.94 -27.01
CA LEU A 55 -12.48 -21.27 -25.89
C LEU A 55 -11.35 -20.26 -25.84
N VAL A 56 -11.19 -19.63 -24.67
CA VAL A 56 -10.05 -18.76 -24.36
C VAL A 56 -9.25 -19.40 -23.25
N GLU A 57 -7.95 -19.63 -23.46
CA GLU A 57 -7.07 -20.04 -22.38
C GLU A 57 -6.14 -18.90 -22.01
N VAL A 58 -6.09 -18.57 -20.72
CA VAL A 58 -5.27 -17.50 -20.17
C VAL A 58 -4.24 -18.13 -19.23
N GLY A 59 -2.97 -17.87 -19.48
CA GLY A 59 -1.85 -18.34 -18.64
C GLY A 59 -0.80 -17.25 -18.48
N PHE A 60 0.14 -17.46 -17.58
CA PHE A 60 1.18 -16.46 -17.29
C PHE A 60 2.21 -16.32 -18.43
N LEU A 61 2.78 -15.12 -18.55
CA LEU A 61 3.96 -14.87 -19.37
C LEU A 61 5.21 -15.55 -18.75
N PRO A 62 6.23 -15.89 -19.56
CA PRO A 62 7.50 -16.40 -19.03
C PRO A 62 8.13 -15.46 -18.00
N GLY A 63 8.56 -16.02 -16.86
CA GLY A 63 9.18 -15.26 -15.76
C GLY A 63 8.19 -14.64 -14.78
N VAL A 64 6.89 -14.66 -15.05
CA VAL A 64 5.88 -14.21 -14.08
C VAL A 64 5.69 -15.27 -12.99
N THR A 65 5.47 -14.81 -11.75
CA THR A 65 5.31 -15.71 -10.60
C THR A 65 3.94 -16.39 -10.63
N ASP A 66 3.93 -17.72 -10.55
CA ASP A 66 2.72 -18.53 -10.47
C ASP A 66 2.60 -19.18 -9.07
N ASN A 67 1.90 -18.49 -8.16
CA ASN A 67 1.72 -18.96 -6.78
C ASN A 67 0.95 -20.28 -6.70
N VAL A 68 -0.04 -20.47 -7.58
CA VAL A 68 -0.82 -21.71 -7.62
C VAL A 68 0.04 -22.85 -8.14
N GLY A 69 0.85 -22.60 -9.17
CA GLY A 69 1.83 -23.55 -9.69
C GLY A 69 2.88 -23.95 -8.65
N LYS A 70 3.39 -22.99 -7.87
CA LYS A 70 4.30 -23.27 -6.74
C LYS A 70 3.64 -24.14 -5.67
N THR A 71 2.44 -23.79 -5.23
CA THR A 71 1.68 -24.56 -4.23
C THR A 71 1.34 -25.96 -4.76
N ALA A 72 0.96 -26.07 -6.03
CA ALA A 72 0.71 -27.34 -6.69
C ALA A 72 1.96 -28.22 -6.72
N ARG A 73 3.14 -27.65 -7.02
CA ARG A 73 4.42 -28.36 -6.97
C ARG A 73 4.70 -28.88 -5.55
N GLU A 74 4.48 -28.06 -4.53
CA GLU A 74 4.63 -28.47 -3.13
C GLU A 74 3.68 -29.62 -2.78
N GLY A 75 2.40 -29.50 -3.14
CA GLY A 75 1.40 -30.56 -2.94
C GLY A 75 1.74 -31.87 -3.66
N ILE A 76 2.31 -31.81 -4.88
CA ILE A 76 2.81 -33.01 -5.58
C ILE A 76 3.92 -33.68 -4.77
N GLN A 77 4.87 -32.91 -4.23
CA GLN A 77 5.96 -33.47 -3.42
C GLN A 77 5.43 -34.16 -2.16
N GLU A 78 4.39 -33.61 -1.53
CA GLU A 78 3.75 -34.20 -0.35
C GLU A 78 3.03 -35.50 -0.71
N VAL A 79 2.21 -35.50 -1.76
CA VAL A 79 1.49 -36.71 -2.22
C VAL A 79 2.50 -37.81 -2.58
N LEU A 80 3.57 -37.47 -3.30
CA LEU A 80 4.56 -38.45 -3.74
C LEU A 80 5.60 -38.83 -2.68
N GLY A 81 5.71 -38.07 -1.59
CA GLY A 81 6.72 -38.27 -0.55
C GLY A 81 8.17 -38.07 -1.02
N ARG A 82 8.38 -37.30 -2.11
CA ARG A 82 9.72 -37.01 -2.68
C ARG A 82 9.84 -35.56 -3.11
N ARG A 83 11.06 -35.03 -3.08
CA ARG A 83 11.34 -33.69 -3.61
C ARG A 83 11.45 -33.71 -5.13
N LEU A 84 10.89 -32.69 -5.77
CA LEU A 84 11.09 -32.42 -7.19
C LEU A 84 12.36 -31.59 -7.35
N SER A 85 13.11 -31.85 -8.42
CA SER A 85 14.31 -31.09 -8.75
C SER A 85 13.97 -29.61 -9.04
N PRO A 86 14.95 -28.68 -9.01
CA PRO A 86 14.70 -27.27 -9.29
C PRO A 86 14.15 -26.98 -10.71
N ASN A 87 14.37 -27.89 -11.66
CA ASN A 87 13.92 -27.75 -13.05
C ASN A 87 12.52 -28.35 -13.30
N GLU A 88 11.99 -29.07 -12.31
CA GLU A 88 10.67 -29.69 -12.30
C GLU A 88 9.66 -28.73 -11.66
N ALA A 89 8.72 -28.24 -12.46
CA ALA A 89 7.77 -27.20 -12.07
C ALA A 89 6.34 -27.52 -12.53
N VAL A 90 5.38 -26.86 -11.89
CA VAL A 90 3.97 -26.88 -12.28
C VAL A 90 3.58 -25.47 -12.66
N TYR A 91 2.85 -25.34 -13.78
CA TYR A 91 2.36 -24.07 -14.30
C TYR A 91 0.87 -24.12 -14.47
N THR A 92 0.19 -23.02 -14.21
CA THR A 92 -1.26 -22.93 -14.26
C THR A 92 -1.75 -22.02 -15.37
N SER A 93 -2.87 -22.41 -15.94
CA SER A 93 -3.67 -21.59 -16.84
C SER A 93 -5.15 -21.85 -16.56
N ARG A 94 -6.02 -20.98 -17.07
CA ARG A 94 -7.47 -21.13 -16.97
C ARG A 94 -8.09 -21.05 -18.35
N GLN A 95 -8.88 -22.06 -18.69
CA GLN A 95 -9.73 -22.05 -19.88
C GLN A 95 -11.10 -21.47 -19.53
N TYR A 96 -11.63 -20.64 -20.41
CA TYR A 96 -12.96 -20.05 -20.39
C TYR A 96 -13.70 -20.54 -21.63
N LEU A 97 -14.72 -21.36 -21.42
CA LEU A 97 -15.59 -21.91 -22.44
C LEU A 97 -16.82 -21.02 -22.53
N LEU A 98 -16.91 -20.26 -23.61
CA LEU A 98 -17.99 -19.31 -23.87
C LEU A 98 -18.97 -19.92 -24.87
N THR A 99 -20.25 -19.93 -24.53
CA THR A 99 -21.34 -20.32 -25.44
C THR A 99 -22.17 -19.10 -25.80
N GLY A 100 -22.43 -18.91 -27.09
CA GLY A 100 -23.28 -17.84 -27.59
C GLY A 100 -22.84 -17.32 -28.95
N ARG A 101 -23.60 -16.36 -29.49
CA ARG A 101 -23.34 -15.73 -30.78
C ARG A 101 -22.33 -14.58 -30.63
N LEU A 102 -21.07 -14.95 -30.41
CA LEU A 102 -19.95 -14.01 -30.34
C LEU A 102 -19.11 -14.11 -31.61
N THR A 103 -18.60 -12.97 -32.08
CA THR A 103 -17.55 -12.89 -33.09
C THR A 103 -16.16 -13.07 -32.46
N ARG A 104 -15.14 -13.37 -33.27
CA ARG A 104 -13.76 -13.48 -32.77
C ARG A 104 -13.29 -12.17 -32.12
N ASP A 105 -13.64 -11.03 -32.70
CA ASP A 105 -13.23 -9.71 -32.20
C ASP A 105 -13.87 -9.40 -30.85
N GLU A 106 -15.14 -9.77 -30.66
CA GLU A 106 -15.80 -9.67 -29.36
C GLU A 106 -15.13 -10.58 -28.32
N VAL A 107 -14.73 -11.80 -28.69
CA VAL A 107 -14.01 -12.70 -27.78
C VAL A 107 -12.59 -12.20 -27.49
N GLN A 108 -11.93 -11.55 -28.46
CA GLN A 108 -10.65 -10.89 -28.25
C GLN A 108 -10.78 -9.76 -27.22
N ARG A 109 -11.86 -8.98 -27.28
CA ARG A 109 -12.20 -7.97 -26.27
C ARG A 109 -12.52 -8.59 -24.91
N VAL A 110 -13.30 -9.68 -24.87
CA VAL A 110 -13.52 -10.42 -23.61
C VAL A 110 -12.17 -10.83 -23.00
N ALA A 111 -11.27 -11.41 -23.82
CA ALA A 111 -9.95 -11.84 -23.39
C ALA A 111 -9.12 -10.68 -22.83
N GLY A 112 -8.86 -9.64 -23.62
CA GLY A 112 -7.97 -8.53 -23.24
C GLY A 112 -8.55 -7.52 -22.26
N ASP A 113 -9.86 -7.25 -22.33
CA ASP A 113 -10.49 -6.16 -21.57
C ASP A 113 -11.12 -6.64 -20.26
N LEU A 114 -11.36 -7.95 -20.09
CA LEU A 114 -12.10 -8.49 -18.94
C LEU A 114 -11.39 -9.62 -18.19
N ILE A 115 -10.93 -10.68 -18.88
CA ILE A 115 -10.49 -11.92 -18.19
C ILE A 115 -8.96 -12.10 -18.09
N ALA A 116 -8.18 -11.47 -18.97
CA ALA A 116 -6.72 -11.52 -18.93
C ALA A 116 -6.11 -10.16 -18.57
N ASN A 117 -5.00 -10.20 -17.84
CA ASN A 117 -4.13 -9.05 -17.66
C ASN A 117 -2.94 -9.16 -18.64
N ALA A 118 -2.99 -8.41 -19.74
CA ALA A 118 -1.96 -8.45 -20.78
C ALA A 118 -0.54 -8.07 -20.30
N LEU A 119 -0.41 -7.44 -19.13
CA LEU A 119 0.88 -7.09 -18.55
C LEU A 119 1.63 -8.32 -18.02
N ILE A 120 0.91 -9.36 -17.57
CA ILE A 120 1.47 -10.53 -16.90
C ILE A 120 0.98 -11.86 -17.46
N GLN A 121 -0.04 -11.84 -18.32
CA GLN A 121 -0.68 -13.02 -18.90
C GLN A 121 -0.69 -12.93 -20.42
N ARG A 122 -0.69 -14.12 -21.02
CA ARG A 122 -0.91 -14.37 -22.44
C ARG A 122 -2.15 -15.22 -22.60
N TRP A 123 -2.79 -15.13 -23.76
CA TRP A 123 -3.93 -15.96 -24.06
C TRP A 123 -3.94 -16.45 -25.50
N GLN A 124 -4.69 -17.53 -25.73
CA GLN A 124 -5.03 -18.02 -27.06
C GLN A 124 -6.53 -18.24 -27.15
N ILE A 125 -7.07 -18.04 -28.35
CA ILE A 125 -8.49 -18.20 -28.65
C ILE A 125 -8.66 -19.29 -29.71
N ARG A 126 -9.64 -20.17 -29.51
CA ARG A 126 -10.06 -21.17 -30.49
C ARG A 126 -11.58 -21.16 -30.63
N SER A 127 -12.08 -21.25 -31.86
CA SER A 127 -13.50 -21.55 -32.08
C SER A 127 -13.77 -23.05 -31.92
N ALA A 128 -15.04 -23.42 -31.80
CA ALA A 128 -15.48 -24.81 -31.78
C ALA A 128 -15.03 -25.58 -33.04
N GLU A 129 -15.08 -24.94 -34.22
CA GLU A 129 -14.66 -25.54 -35.49
C GLU A 129 -13.15 -25.76 -35.55
N GLU A 130 -12.36 -24.79 -35.06
CA GLU A 130 -10.90 -24.92 -34.98
C GLU A 130 -10.50 -26.05 -34.05
N TRP A 131 -11.18 -26.14 -32.89
CA TRP A 131 -11.00 -27.23 -31.95
C TRP A 131 -11.41 -28.58 -32.57
N ALA A 132 -12.55 -28.67 -33.26
CA ALA A 132 -12.96 -29.90 -33.94
C ALA A 132 -11.93 -30.33 -35.01
N ALA A 133 -11.30 -29.37 -35.70
CA ALA A 133 -10.25 -29.61 -36.69
C ALA A 133 -8.87 -29.96 -36.09
N GLY A 134 -8.78 -30.22 -34.79
CA GLY A 134 -7.53 -30.61 -34.13
C GLY A 134 -6.61 -29.46 -33.71
N ARG A 135 -6.98 -28.19 -33.98
CA ARG A 135 -6.21 -27.02 -33.53
C ARG A 135 -6.46 -26.76 -32.05
N ARG A 136 -5.73 -27.48 -31.19
CA ARG A 136 -5.75 -27.29 -29.73
C ARG A 136 -5.09 -25.95 -29.35
N ILE A 137 -5.27 -25.56 -28.09
CA ILE A 137 -4.45 -24.54 -27.48
C ILE A 137 -3.17 -25.19 -26.97
N ASP A 138 -2.06 -24.50 -27.21
CA ASP A 138 -0.78 -24.78 -26.58
C ASP A 138 -0.13 -23.44 -26.25
N LEU A 139 -0.17 -23.05 -24.97
CA LEU A 139 0.51 -21.85 -24.50
C LEU A 139 2.03 -22.08 -24.35
N GLY A 140 2.50 -23.33 -24.39
CA GLY A 140 3.85 -23.73 -24.04
C GLY A 140 4.16 -23.55 -22.55
N VAL A 141 5.22 -24.17 -22.08
CA VAL A 141 5.74 -23.94 -20.73
C VAL A 141 6.34 -22.52 -20.64
N PRO A 142 5.95 -21.67 -19.69
CA PRO A 142 6.46 -20.30 -19.57
C PRO A 142 7.87 -20.26 -18.96
N LYS A 143 8.82 -21.01 -19.53
CA LYS A 143 10.24 -20.97 -19.14
C LYS A 143 10.93 -19.81 -19.86
N MET A 144 11.76 -19.06 -19.13
CA MET A 144 12.67 -18.12 -19.78
C MET A 144 13.81 -18.92 -20.42
N ILE A 145 13.96 -18.80 -21.74
CA ILE A 145 15.02 -19.47 -22.51
C ILE A 145 16.01 -18.39 -22.95
N GLY A 146 17.17 -18.32 -22.29
CA GLY A 146 18.24 -17.39 -22.64
C GLY A 146 19.04 -16.96 -21.42
N LEU A 147 20.29 -17.41 -21.33
CA LEU A 147 21.26 -16.86 -20.38
C LEU A 147 21.94 -15.67 -21.07
N THR A 148 21.47 -14.46 -20.81
CA THR A 148 22.27 -13.28 -21.14
C THR A 148 23.44 -13.22 -20.17
N ALA A 149 24.66 -13.06 -20.69
CA ALA A 149 25.81 -12.83 -19.83
C ALA A 149 25.58 -11.54 -19.02
N PRO A 150 25.96 -11.50 -17.73
CA PRO A 150 25.88 -10.29 -16.94
C PRO A 150 26.81 -9.23 -17.55
N ASP A 151 26.26 -8.06 -17.86
CA ASP A 151 26.92 -6.90 -18.42
C ASP A 151 26.69 -5.70 -17.47
N VAL A 152 27.78 -5.08 -17.03
CA VAL A 152 27.74 -3.91 -16.14
C VAL A 152 28.08 -2.70 -16.99
N GLN A 153 27.08 -1.88 -17.27
CA GLN A 153 27.25 -0.75 -18.17
C GLN A 153 27.90 0.41 -17.45
N VAL A 154 28.83 1.09 -18.11
CA VAL A 154 29.37 2.38 -17.68
C VAL A 154 28.49 3.48 -18.27
N ILE A 155 28.07 4.45 -17.45
CA ILE A 155 27.19 5.54 -17.84
C ILE A 155 27.94 6.87 -17.80
N PRO A 156 28.50 7.34 -18.94
CA PRO A 156 29.24 8.59 -18.97
C PRO A 156 28.34 9.78 -18.65
N LEU A 157 28.77 10.64 -17.72
CA LEU A 157 28.05 11.85 -17.34
C LEU A 157 28.74 13.14 -17.82
N ASN A 158 29.78 13.02 -18.66
CA ASN A 158 30.41 14.14 -19.38
C ASN A 158 29.52 14.65 -20.53
N LEU A 159 28.24 14.85 -20.24
CA LEU A 159 27.20 15.28 -21.14
C LEU A 159 26.87 16.75 -20.88
N SER A 160 26.34 17.42 -21.89
CA SER A 160 25.73 18.73 -21.69
C SER A 160 24.48 18.62 -20.82
N ASP A 161 24.05 19.75 -20.28
CA ASP A 161 22.92 19.83 -19.36
C ASP A 161 21.59 19.28 -19.95
N PRO A 162 21.21 19.58 -21.21
CA PRO A 162 20.04 18.95 -21.83
C PRO A 162 20.18 17.43 -22.07
N GLU A 163 21.40 16.96 -22.34
CA GLU A 163 21.68 15.54 -22.57
C GLU A 163 21.59 14.74 -21.27
N LEU A 164 21.96 15.31 -20.12
CA LEU A 164 21.76 14.69 -18.81
C LEU A 164 20.28 14.45 -18.51
N LEU A 165 19.42 15.43 -18.80
CA LEU A 165 17.98 15.25 -18.60
C LEU A 165 17.41 14.20 -19.55
N SER A 166 17.89 14.19 -20.81
CA SER A 166 17.50 13.17 -21.78
C SER A 166 17.90 11.75 -21.35
N LEU A 167 19.08 11.60 -20.73
CA LEU A 167 19.52 10.33 -20.13
C LEU A 167 18.61 9.90 -18.97
N SER A 168 18.25 10.85 -18.08
CA SER A 168 17.32 10.61 -16.96
C SER A 168 15.96 10.09 -17.45
N HIS A 169 15.42 10.69 -18.52
CA HIS A 169 14.17 10.23 -19.13
C HIS A 169 14.32 8.85 -19.80
N ALA A 170 15.37 8.66 -20.62
CA ALA A 170 15.58 7.42 -21.36
C ALA A 170 15.76 6.19 -20.47
N ARG A 171 16.29 6.38 -19.25
CA ARG A 171 16.50 5.32 -18.25
C ARG A 171 15.46 5.32 -17.13
N VAL A 172 14.43 6.17 -17.18
CA VAL A 172 13.36 6.24 -16.17
C VAL A 172 13.90 6.49 -14.75
N LEU A 173 14.94 7.33 -14.65
CA LEU A 173 15.60 7.66 -13.37
C LEU A 173 14.77 8.64 -12.53
N ALA A 174 13.89 9.42 -13.19
CA ALA A 174 13.10 10.48 -12.56
C ALA A 174 13.94 11.53 -11.79
N LEU A 175 15.19 11.73 -12.22
CA LEU A 175 16.11 12.71 -11.63
C LEU A 175 15.98 14.07 -12.31
N SER A 176 15.96 15.14 -11.50
CA SER A 176 15.97 16.53 -11.95
C SER A 176 17.33 16.93 -12.52
N TYR A 177 17.37 18.10 -13.16
CA TYR A 177 18.60 18.69 -13.67
C TYR A 177 19.64 18.92 -12.55
N GLU A 178 19.22 19.48 -11.42
CA GLU A 178 20.06 19.76 -10.25
C GLU A 178 20.62 18.47 -9.65
N GLU A 179 19.80 17.42 -9.59
CA GLU A 179 20.19 16.09 -9.10
C GLU A 179 21.24 15.44 -10.02
N MET A 180 20.98 15.43 -11.33
CA MET A 180 21.95 14.91 -12.31
C MET A 180 23.28 15.67 -12.26
N ARG A 181 23.26 16.98 -12.01
CA ARG A 181 24.48 17.78 -11.81
C ARG A 181 25.22 17.42 -10.53
N ALA A 182 24.50 17.24 -9.42
CA ALA A 182 25.12 16.80 -8.16
C ALA A 182 25.81 15.44 -8.32
N ILE A 183 25.18 14.50 -9.06
CA ILE A 183 25.77 13.21 -9.39
C ILE A 183 27.00 13.38 -10.26
N ARG A 184 26.94 14.15 -11.36
CA ARG A 184 28.10 14.43 -12.22
C ARG A 184 29.27 14.97 -11.40
N SER A 185 29.02 15.99 -10.56
CA SER A 185 30.06 16.62 -9.72
C SER A 185 30.67 15.66 -8.69
N TYR A 186 29.90 14.71 -8.15
CA TYR A 186 30.45 13.67 -7.27
C TYR A 186 31.47 12.78 -7.98
N TYR A 187 31.19 12.38 -9.22
CA TYR A 187 32.10 11.54 -10.02
C TYR A 187 33.31 12.30 -10.60
N GLU A 188 33.18 13.60 -10.84
CA GLU A 188 34.28 14.46 -11.30
C GLU A 188 35.31 14.76 -10.20
N GLY A 189 35.00 14.47 -8.93
CA GLY A 189 35.87 14.73 -7.80
C GLY A 189 37.23 14.00 -7.91
N PRO A 190 38.39 14.67 -7.80
CA PRO A 190 39.70 14.03 -7.96
C PRO A 190 39.95 12.87 -6.97
N ALA A 191 39.49 13.02 -5.73
CA ALA A 191 39.58 11.98 -4.71
C ALA A 191 38.74 10.75 -5.10
N ARG A 192 37.54 10.99 -5.65
CA ARG A 192 36.63 9.94 -6.10
C ARG A 192 37.22 9.17 -7.29
N ILE A 193 37.79 9.87 -8.26
CA ILE A 193 38.47 9.25 -9.42
C ILE A 193 39.64 8.36 -8.96
N ALA A 194 40.46 8.84 -8.02
CA ALA A 194 41.59 8.08 -7.48
C ALA A 194 41.13 6.81 -6.74
N GLU A 195 40.10 6.91 -5.91
CA GLU A 195 39.49 5.78 -5.20
C GLU A 195 38.94 4.73 -6.17
N ARG A 196 38.15 5.16 -7.17
CA ARG A 196 37.56 4.25 -8.16
C ARG A 196 38.64 3.49 -8.93
N ARG A 197 39.72 4.15 -9.33
CA ARG A 197 40.87 3.50 -9.97
C ARG A 197 41.51 2.45 -9.07
N ALA A 198 41.65 2.72 -7.77
CA ALA A 198 42.20 1.76 -6.82
C ALA A 198 41.32 0.52 -6.64
N LEU A 199 40.00 0.68 -6.76
CA LEU A 199 39.00 -0.41 -6.67
C LEU A 199 38.78 -1.14 -8.02
N GLY A 200 39.43 -0.72 -9.10
CA GLY A 200 39.21 -1.29 -10.43
C GLY A 200 37.86 -0.92 -11.06
N LEU A 201 37.23 0.16 -10.59
CA LEU A 201 35.99 0.70 -11.12
C LEU A 201 36.26 1.70 -12.26
N PRO A 202 35.34 1.83 -13.23
CA PRO A 202 35.42 2.85 -14.29
C PRO A 202 35.30 4.27 -13.70
N GLU A 203 35.75 5.29 -14.41
CA GLU A 203 35.69 6.69 -13.96
C GLU A 203 34.25 7.15 -13.69
N TRP A 204 33.36 6.89 -14.64
CA TRP A 204 31.93 7.21 -14.57
C TRP A 204 31.11 6.14 -13.82
N PRO A 205 29.89 6.46 -13.34
CA PRO A 205 29.05 5.50 -12.64
C PRO A 205 28.78 4.25 -13.47
N THR A 206 28.62 3.12 -12.79
CA THR A 206 27.94 1.96 -13.38
C THR A 206 26.43 2.20 -13.44
N ASP A 207 25.72 1.41 -14.23
CA ASP A 207 24.25 1.31 -14.17
C ASP A 207 23.76 1.05 -12.74
N ALA A 208 24.32 0.08 -12.04
CA ALA A 208 23.95 -0.23 -10.65
C ALA A 208 24.09 0.97 -9.70
N GLU A 209 25.16 1.77 -9.85
CA GLU A 209 25.35 2.98 -9.04
C GLU A 209 24.34 4.06 -9.36
N LEU A 210 24.16 4.39 -10.64
CA LEU A 210 23.26 5.46 -11.05
C LEU A 210 21.80 5.14 -10.70
N GLU A 211 21.40 3.88 -10.92
CA GLU A 211 20.04 3.44 -10.63
C GLU A 211 19.80 3.34 -9.11
N ALA A 212 20.79 2.93 -8.30
CA ALA A 212 20.68 2.96 -6.84
C ALA A 212 20.52 4.39 -6.30
N VAL A 213 21.28 5.35 -6.84
CA VAL A 213 21.11 6.78 -6.52
C VAL A 213 19.72 7.26 -6.94
N ALA A 214 19.25 6.92 -8.14
CA ALA A 214 17.94 7.31 -8.63
C ALA A 214 16.79 6.80 -7.74
N GLN A 215 16.83 5.54 -7.32
CA GLN A 215 15.83 5.01 -6.39
C GLN A 215 15.91 5.70 -5.02
N THR A 216 17.13 5.85 -4.48
CA THR A 216 17.34 6.47 -3.16
C THR A 216 16.94 7.94 -3.15
N TRP A 217 17.08 8.67 -4.25
CA TRP A 217 16.75 10.10 -4.38
C TRP A 217 15.37 10.35 -5.00
N SER A 218 14.59 9.31 -5.25
CA SER A 218 13.22 9.43 -5.77
C SER A 218 12.31 10.19 -4.79
N GLU A 219 11.22 10.77 -5.30
CA GLU A 219 10.22 11.42 -4.44
C GLU A 219 9.67 10.45 -3.40
N HIS A 220 9.41 9.21 -3.82
CA HIS A 220 8.91 8.13 -2.97
C HIS A 220 9.80 7.82 -1.76
N CYS A 221 11.13 7.95 -1.88
CA CYS A 221 12.08 7.59 -0.81
C CYS A 221 12.59 8.79 0.00
N LYS A 222 12.72 9.98 -0.62
CA LYS A 222 13.25 11.19 0.06
C LYS A 222 12.18 12.20 0.43
N HIS A 223 10.95 12.06 -0.05
CA HIS A 223 9.85 12.97 0.25
C HIS A 223 10.27 14.42 -0.02
N LYS A 224 10.83 14.68 -1.22
CA LYS A 224 11.55 15.93 -1.51
C LYS A 224 10.62 17.13 -1.48
N ILE A 225 9.34 16.95 -1.84
CA ILE A 225 8.32 18.01 -1.73
C ILE A 225 8.07 18.36 -0.26
N PHE A 226 7.95 17.36 0.62
CA PHE A 226 7.76 17.58 2.05
C PHE A 226 9.00 18.14 2.75
N ASN A 227 10.18 17.95 2.17
CA ASN A 227 11.46 18.49 2.65
C ASN A 227 11.94 19.74 1.89
N ALA A 228 11.12 20.27 0.98
CA ALA A 228 11.46 21.46 0.21
C ALA A 228 11.50 22.72 1.09
N HIS A 229 12.26 23.72 0.61
CA HIS A 229 12.12 25.09 1.07
C HIS A 229 11.04 25.78 0.22
N ILE A 230 9.98 26.26 0.87
CA ILE A 230 8.77 26.78 0.23
C ILE A 230 8.55 28.24 0.61
N THR A 231 8.51 29.11 -0.40
CA THR A 231 8.00 30.48 -0.25
C THR A 231 6.49 30.46 -0.49
N TYR A 232 5.70 30.67 0.57
CA TYR A 232 4.24 30.64 0.56
C TYR A 232 3.64 32.04 0.62
N GLU A 233 2.76 32.39 -0.32
CA GLU A 233 1.95 33.61 -0.32
C GLU A 233 0.47 33.27 -0.06
N ASP A 234 -0.14 33.91 0.94
CA ASP A 234 -1.55 33.75 1.28
C ASP A 234 -2.49 34.67 0.47
N ASP A 235 -3.80 34.60 0.72
CA ASP A 235 -4.82 35.40 0.04
C ASP A 235 -4.76 36.91 0.37
N GLN A 236 -4.00 37.29 1.40
CA GLN A 236 -3.75 38.67 1.80
C GLN A 236 -2.41 39.20 1.26
N GLY A 237 -1.66 38.38 0.52
CA GLY A 237 -0.33 38.71 0.01
C GLY A 237 0.77 38.66 1.07
N ARG A 238 0.52 38.04 2.24
CA ARG A 238 1.55 37.80 3.26
C ARG A 238 2.41 36.64 2.81
N VAL A 239 3.73 36.83 2.92
CA VAL A 239 4.73 35.82 2.53
C VAL A 239 5.31 35.16 3.77
N GLN A 240 5.40 33.84 3.74
CA GLN A 240 6.03 33.00 4.75
C GLN A 240 7.05 32.07 4.08
N GLU A 241 8.24 31.96 4.67
CA GLU A 241 9.20 30.92 4.30
C GLU A 241 8.99 29.69 5.19
N ILE A 242 8.93 28.52 4.57
CA ILE A 242 8.73 27.24 5.24
C ILE A 242 9.88 26.32 4.83
N ASP A 243 10.72 25.93 5.79
CA ASP A 243 11.78 24.95 5.59
C ASP A 243 11.28 23.56 6.03
N SER A 244 10.93 22.72 5.06
CA SER A 244 10.29 21.41 5.24
C SER A 244 8.89 21.48 5.88
N LEU A 245 7.86 21.08 5.12
CA LEU A 245 6.50 20.86 5.65
C LEU A 245 6.52 19.82 6.77
N PHE A 246 7.28 18.74 6.58
CA PHE A 246 7.40 17.65 7.53
C PHE A 246 7.94 18.14 8.88
N LYS A 247 9.07 18.86 8.87
CA LYS A 247 9.65 19.39 10.11
C LYS A 247 8.77 20.46 10.75
N THR A 248 8.25 21.37 9.93
CA THR A 248 7.52 22.57 10.42
C THR A 248 6.19 22.23 11.06
N PHE A 249 5.43 21.28 10.49
CA PHE A 249 4.05 21.04 10.89
C PHE A 249 3.84 19.67 11.55
N ILE A 250 4.54 18.63 11.12
CA ILE A 250 4.33 17.25 11.61
C ILE A 250 5.25 16.96 12.79
N VAL A 251 6.58 17.04 12.57
CA VAL A 251 7.58 16.76 13.62
C VAL A 251 7.40 17.72 14.79
N ARG A 252 7.29 19.02 14.53
CA ARG A 252 7.09 20.03 15.58
C ARG A 252 5.85 19.76 16.42
N ALA A 253 4.70 19.43 15.81
CA ALA A 253 3.48 19.10 16.55
C ALA A 253 3.73 17.92 17.49
N THR A 254 4.30 16.83 16.97
CA THR A 254 4.58 15.62 17.75
C THR A 254 5.61 15.87 18.86
N GLU A 255 6.66 16.65 18.62
CA GLU A 255 7.65 17.03 19.65
C GLU A 255 7.02 17.86 20.78
N GLU A 256 6.20 18.85 20.44
CA GLU A 256 5.50 19.68 21.43
C GLU A 256 4.55 18.83 22.28
N ILE A 257 3.79 17.93 21.66
CA ILE A 257 2.88 17.01 22.35
C ILE A 257 3.68 16.00 23.18
N GLY A 258 4.81 15.50 22.66
CA GLY A 258 5.73 14.58 23.33
C GLY A 258 6.31 15.12 24.64
N GLN A 259 6.35 16.43 24.83
CA GLN A 259 6.72 17.04 26.13
C GLN A 259 5.63 16.87 27.20
N ARG A 260 4.40 16.53 26.81
CA ARG A 260 3.22 16.40 27.69
C ARG A 260 2.80 14.94 27.91
N VAL A 261 3.37 13.99 27.15
CA VAL A 261 3.04 12.56 27.22
C VAL A 261 4.30 11.71 27.37
N ASP A 262 4.18 10.54 28.02
CA ASP A 262 5.30 9.64 28.32
C ASP A 262 5.18 8.27 27.63
N TRP A 263 4.16 8.09 26.79
CA TRP A 263 3.83 6.83 26.10
C TRP A 263 4.32 6.78 24.65
N LEU A 264 4.92 7.84 24.11
CA LEU A 264 5.63 7.79 22.83
C LEU A 264 6.94 7.00 22.99
N VAL A 265 7.23 6.08 22.06
CA VAL A 265 8.37 5.16 22.17
C VAL A 265 9.39 5.38 21.06
N SER A 266 8.97 5.27 19.79
CA SER A 266 9.83 5.51 18.62
C SER A 266 8.98 6.10 17.51
N VAL A 267 9.33 7.30 17.06
CA VAL A 267 8.53 8.08 16.11
C VAL A 267 9.47 8.70 15.08
N PHE A 268 9.13 8.62 13.79
CA PHE A 268 9.93 9.14 12.66
C PHE A 268 11.33 8.50 12.44
N HIS A 269 11.66 7.41 13.13
CA HIS A 269 12.98 6.76 13.04
C HIS A 269 12.95 5.36 12.44
N ASP A 270 11.77 4.79 12.21
CA ASP A 270 11.59 3.39 11.79
C ASP A 270 10.41 3.27 10.79
N ASN A 271 10.17 2.06 10.28
CA ASN A 271 9.16 1.76 9.27
C ASN A 271 7.72 2.09 9.73
N ALA A 272 7.46 2.03 11.04
CA ALA A 272 6.19 2.39 11.66
C ALA A 272 6.39 3.24 12.92
N GLY A 273 5.35 3.96 13.32
CA GLY A 273 5.32 4.70 14.58
C GLY A 273 5.00 3.78 15.75
N VAL A 274 5.70 3.94 16.88
CA VAL A 274 5.58 3.08 18.06
C VAL A 274 5.12 3.87 19.29
N ILE A 275 4.07 3.36 19.93
CA ILE A 275 3.55 3.85 21.22
C ILE A 275 3.56 2.72 22.26
N ARG A 276 3.49 3.09 23.54
CA ARG A 276 3.35 2.16 24.65
C ARG A 276 1.90 1.71 24.76
N LEU A 277 1.66 0.40 24.73
CA LEU A 277 0.34 -0.15 25.07
C LEU A 277 0.17 -0.24 26.60
N ASN A 278 1.17 -0.82 27.27
CA ASN A 278 1.27 -0.94 28.73
C ASN A 278 2.74 -1.19 29.13
N GLY A 279 3.02 -1.47 30.40
CA GLY A 279 4.40 -1.68 30.90
C GLY A 279 5.21 -2.74 30.14
N ASP A 280 4.55 -3.76 29.61
CA ASP A 280 5.18 -4.95 29.03
C ASP A 280 5.12 -4.98 27.50
N TRP A 281 4.32 -4.10 26.87
CA TRP A 281 4.04 -4.16 25.44
C TRP A 281 4.05 -2.79 24.76
N ASN A 282 4.59 -2.76 23.55
CA ASN A 282 4.54 -1.64 22.61
C ASN A 282 3.62 -1.99 21.43
N LEU A 283 3.02 -0.97 20.83
CA LEU A 283 2.12 -1.04 19.69
C LEU A 283 2.69 -0.19 18.55
N ALA A 284 2.68 -0.74 17.35
CA ALA A 284 3.14 -0.07 16.13
C ALA A 284 2.02 -0.01 15.10
N MET A 285 1.96 1.07 14.32
CA MET A 285 1.04 1.18 13.19
C MET A 285 1.66 1.96 12.03
N LYS A 286 1.33 1.52 10.82
CA LYS A 286 1.71 2.18 9.57
C LYS A 286 0.53 2.12 8.60
N VAL A 287 0.40 3.17 7.80
CA VAL A 287 -0.49 3.22 6.63
C VAL A 287 0.35 3.66 5.44
N GLU A 288 0.19 2.97 4.32
CA GLU A 288 0.86 3.20 3.05
C GLU A 288 -0.16 3.40 1.92
N THR A 289 0.32 3.79 0.74
CA THR A 289 -0.53 3.95 -0.44
C THR A 289 0.00 3.17 -1.63
N HIS A 290 -0.89 2.64 -2.48
CA HIS A 290 -0.46 1.91 -3.68
C HIS A 290 -1.26 2.27 -4.93
N ASN A 291 -1.38 3.57 -5.18
CA ASN A 291 -2.26 4.16 -6.20
C ASN A 291 -1.86 3.81 -7.64
N THR A 292 -0.60 4.05 -8.04
CA THR A 292 -0.17 3.85 -9.44
C THR A 292 -0.23 2.37 -9.85
N PRO A 293 0.30 1.42 -9.05
CA PRO A 293 0.22 0.02 -9.41
C PRO A 293 -1.23 -0.48 -9.45
N SER A 294 -2.08 -0.02 -8.54
CA SER A 294 -3.52 -0.34 -8.55
C SER A 294 -4.28 0.26 -9.73
N ALA A 295 -3.77 1.33 -10.35
CA ALA A 295 -4.33 1.87 -11.59
C ALA A 295 -4.02 0.99 -12.82
N LEU A 296 -2.81 0.39 -12.83
CA LEU A 296 -2.29 -0.41 -13.94
C LEU A 296 -2.67 -1.89 -13.85
N ASP A 297 -2.54 -2.47 -12.66
CA ASP A 297 -3.02 -3.81 -12.32
C ASP A 297 -3.77 -3.73 -10.98
N PRO A 298 -5.10 -3.50 -11.01
CA PRO A 298 -5.92 -3.37 -9.81
C PRO A 298 -5.75 -4.50 -8.80
N TYR A 299 -5.61 -5.76 -9.25
CA TYR A 299 -5.46 -6.89 -8.34
C TYR A 299 -4.04 -6.97 -7.77
N GLY A 300 -3.02 -7.02 -8.66
CA GLY A 300 -1.63 -7.15 -8.24
C GLY A 300 -1.18 -5.97 -7.38
N GLY A 301 -1.49 -4.74 -7.81
CA GLY A 301 -1.15 -3.51 -7.10
C GLY A 301 -1.82 -3.39 -5.72
N ALA A 302 -3.06 -3.84 -5.54
CA ALA A 302 -3.68 -3.80 -4.22
C ALA A 302 -3.16 -4.91 -3.29
N LEU A 303 -2.93 -6.12 -3.85
CA LEU A 303 -2.34 -7.24 -3.15
C LEU A 303 -0.96 -6.88 -2.60
N THR A 304 -0.09 -6.29 -3.42
CA THR A 304 1.24 -5.83 -2.99
C THR A 304 1.16 -4.66 -2.03
N GLY A 305 0.06 -3.91 -2.03
CA GLY A 305 -0.16 -2.78 -1.13
C GLY A 305 -0.35 -3.29 0.29
N ILE A 306 -1.27 -4.24 0.47
CA ILE A 306 -1.58 -4.79 1.80
C ILE A 306 -0.45 -5.66 2.35
N VAL A 307 0.16 -6.53 1.54
CA VAL A 307 1.31 -7.34 1.99
C VAL A 307 2.59 -6.51 2.07
N GLY A 308 2.67 -5.38 1.37
CA GLY A 308 3.72 -4.38 1.51
C GLY A 308 3.70 -3.78 2.91
N VAL A 309 2.59 -3.12 3.26
CA VAL A 309 2.44 -2.48 4.57
C VAL A 309 2.50 -3.46 5.74
N ASN A 310 2.14 -4.73 5.57
CA ASN A 310 2.34 -5.75 6.60
C ASN A 310 3.81 -5.87 7.04
N ARG A 311 4.76 -5.68 6.11
CA ARG A 311 6.18 -5.75 6.44
C ARG A 311 6.65 -4.54 7.25
N ASP A 312 5.95 -3.42 7.23
CA ASP A 312 6.40 -2.21 7.92
C ASP A 312 6.31 -2.33 9.45
N PRO A 313 5.15 -2.61 10.08
CA PRO A 313 5.13 -2.90 11.51
C PRO A 313 5.95 -4.16 11.85
N PHE A 314 6.02 -5.15 10.95
CA PHE A 314 6.84 -6.34 11.19
C PHE A 314 8.34 -5.99 11.22
N GLY A 315 8.81 -5.07 10.39
CA GLY A 315 10.19 -4.61 10.33
C GLY A 315 10.53 -3.57 11.39
N THR A 316 9.53 -3.05 12.11
CA THR A 316 9.72 -2.02 13.16
C THR A 316 10.33 -2.62 14.42
N GLY A 317 11.38 -1.97 14.95
CA GLY A 317 12.20 -2.50 16.02
C GLY A 317 12.74 -3.90 15.69
N LYS A 318 12.79 -4.78 16.69
CA LYS A 318 13.13 -6.19 16.48
C LYS A 318 11.95 -7.02 15.96
N GLY A 319 10.84 -6.37 15.62
CA GLY A 319 9.72 -6.91 14.88
C GLY A 319 8.44 -7.16 15.66
N CYS A 320 7.30 -6.83 15.05
CA CYS A 320 5.97 -6.93 15.65
C CYS A 320 5.20 -8.19 15.22
N ARG A 321 4.37 -8.71 16.13
CA ARG A 321 3.27 -9.62 15.77
C ARG A 321 2.11 -8.78 15.25
N LEU A 322 1.75 -8.97 13.99
CA LEU A 322 0.69 -8.21 13.32
C LEU A 322 -0.69 -8.58 13.88
N LEU A 323 -1.51 -7.56 14.13
CA LEU A 323 -2.80 -7.67 14.79
C LEU A 323 -3.98 -7.45 13.84
N PHE A 324 -3.89 -6.46 12.96
CA PHE A 324 -5.00 -6.08 12.08
C PHE A 324 -4.51 -5.36 10.82
N ASN A 325 -5.37 -5.37 9.81
CA ASN A 325 -5.34 -4.57 8.61
C ASN A 325 -6.50 -3.55 8.59
N THR A 326 -6.35 -2.51 7.77
CA THR A 326 -7.41 -1.54 7.45
C THR A 326 -7.26 -1.06 6.00
N ASP A 327 -8.37 -0.84 5.29
CA ASP A 327 -8.36 -0.38 3.91
C ASP A 327 -9.30 0.82 3.65
N ILE A 328 -8.77 1.89 3.04
CA ILE A 328 -9.56 3.04 2.62
C ILE A 328 -9.35 3.23 1.13
N LEU A 329 -10.44 3.21 0.37
CA LEU A 329 -10.42 3.07 -1.07
C LEU A 329 -11.24 4.17 -1.75
N CYS A 330 -10.66 4.87 -2.72
CA CYS A 330 -11.34 5.88 -3.51
C CYS A 330 -11.37 5.50 -5.00
N PHE A 331 -12.56 5.47 -5.60
CA PHE A 331 -12.76 5.05 -6.98
C PHE A 331 -13.62 6.02 -7.80
N GLY A 332 -13.53 5.92 -9.14
CA GLY A 332 -14.58 6.43 -10.01
C GLY A 332 -15.92 5.68 -9.79
N PRO A 333 -17.07 6.26 -10.17
CA PRO A 333 -18.37 5.61 -10.00
C PRO A 333 -18.44 4.24 -10.72
N PRO A 334 -18.90 3.15 -10.10
CA PRO A 334 -18.90 1.82 -10.71
C PRO A 334 -19.95 1.66 -11.82
N ASP A 335 -20.89 2.58 -11.93
CA ASP A 335 -21.92 2.71 -12.97
C ASP A 335 -21.55 3.74 -14.06
N TYR A 336 -20.28 4.13 -14.14
CA TYR A 336 -19.78 5.09 -15.12
C TYR A 336 -20.16 4.72 -16.56
N SER A 337 -20.85 5.62 -17.25
CA SER A 337 -21.42 5.39 -18.59
C SER A 337 -20.85 6.29 -19.68
N LYS A 338 -20.04 7.30 -19.31
CA LYS A 338 -19.39 8.21 -20.26
C LYS A 338 -18.21 7.50 -20.96
N PRO A 339 -17.75 8.00 -22.12
CA PRO A 339 -16.53 7.49 -22.75
C PRO A 339 -15.34 7.55 -21.78
N LEU A 340 -14.57 6.46 -21.71
CA LEU A 340 -13.35 6.41 -20.92
C LEU A 340 -12.20 7.05 -21.70
N PRO A 341 -11.39 7.92 -21.06
CA PRO A 341 -10.11 8.35 -21.61
C PRO A 341 -9.21 7.14 -21.95
N PRO A 342 -8.28 7.27 -22.91
CA PRO A 342 -7.41 6.17 -23.31
C PRO A 342 -6.65 5.55 -22.13
N ARG A 343 -6.44 4.23 -22.15
CA ARG A 343 -5.71 3.46 -21.11
C ARG A 343 -6.35 3.39 -19.73
N LEU A 344 -7.40 4.17 -19.43
CA LEU A 344 -8.12 4.03 -18.18
C LEU A 344 -8.99 2.77 -18.21
N MET A 345 -8.90 1.98 -17.13
CA MET A 345 -9.82 0.88 -16.91
C MET A 345 -11.17 1.41 -16.43
N HIS A 346 -12.24 0.69 -16.77
CA HIS A 346 -13.55 1.00 -16.22
C HIS A 346 -13.50 0.96 -14.68
N PRO A 347 -14.03 1.95 -13.95
CA PRO A 347 -13.91 2.03 -12.47
C PRO A 347 -14.43 0.78 -11.75
N LYS A 348 -15.50 0.16 -12.24
CA LYS A 348 -15.99 -1.14 -11.76
C LYS A 348 -14.95 -2.27 -11.81
N ARG A 349 -14.10 -2.30 -12.85
CA ARG A 349 -12.99 -3.27 -12.98
C ARG A 349 -11.91 -2.96 -11.95
N VAL A 350 -11.57 -1.69 -11.78
CA VAL A 350 -10.58 -1.23 -10.79
C VAL A 350 -11.04 -1.61 -9.37
N LEU A 351 -12.27 -1.23 -8.99
CA LEU A 351 -12.83 -1.54 -7.68
C LEU A 351 -12.79 -3.04 -7.37
N ARG A 352 -13.27 -3.89 -8.30
CA ARG A 352 -13.30 -5.35 -8.10
C ARG A 352 -11.91 -5.95 -7.98
N GLY A 353 -10.95 -5.46 -8.77
CA GLY A 353 -9.57 -5.93 -8.72
C GLY A 353 -8.90 -5.53 -7.42
N VAL A 354 -9.01 -4.25 -7.03
CA VAL A 354 -8.42 -3.73 -5.79
C VAL A 354 -9.00 -4.43 -4.56
N HIS A 355 -10.33 -4.46 -4.43
CA HIS A 355 -11.00 -5.16 -3.32
C HIS A 355 -10.54 -6.62 -3.21
N ARG A 356 -10.50 -7.33 -4.34
CA ARG A 356 -10.03 -8.71 -4.36
C ARG A 356 -8.56 -8.83 -3.95
N GLY A 357 -7.69 -7.93 -4.40
CA GLY A 357 -6.26 -7.92 -4.06
C GLY A 357 -6.03 -7.72 -2.56
N VAL A 358 -6.69 -6.72 -1.96
CA VAL A 358 -6.66 -6.48 -0.50
C VAL A 358 -7.17 -7.72 0.24
N LYS A 359 -8.34 -8.24 -0.15
CA LYS A 359 -8.98 -9.39 0.49
C LYS A 359 -8.09 -10.63 0.46
N ASP A 360 -7.60 -10.98 -0.73
CA ASP A 360 -6.75 -12.18 -0.89
C ASP A 360 -5.45 -11.99 -0.11
N GLY A 361 -4.87 -10.78 -0.05
CA GLY A 361 -3.68 -10.46 0.74
C GLY A 361 -3.88 -10.57 2.26
N ALA A 362 -4.90 -9.91 2.81
CA ALA A 362 -5.19 -9.92 4.24
C ALA A 362 -5.60 -11.32 4.73
N ASN A 363 -6.62 -11.93 4.09
CA ASN A 363 -7.16 -13.22 4.51
C ASN A 363 -6.09 -14.33 4.46
N GLN A 364 -5.30 -14.40 3.38
CA GLN A 364 -4.27 -15.44 3.24
C GLN A 364 -3.06 -15.18 4.14
N SER A 365 -2.82 -13.93 4.56
CA SER A 365 -1.81 -13.61 5.58
C SER A 365 -2.27 -14.00 6.99
N GLY A 366 -3.56 -14.24 7.21
CA GLY A 366 -4.14 -14.51 8.53
C GLY A 366 -4.16 -13.28 9.44
N ILE A 367 -4.36 -12.11 8.84
CA ILE A 367 -4.47 -10.83 9.54
C ILE A 367 -5.87 -10.28 9.23
N PRO A 368 -6.70 -10.00 10.25
CA PRO A 368 -8.07 -9.56 10.01
C PRO A 368 -8.07 -8.13 9.48
N ASP A 369 -8.91 -7.83 8.49
CA ASP A 369 -9.20 -6.44 8.10
C ASP A 369 -10.35 -5.93 8.96
N VAL A 370 -10.12 -4.89 9.77
CA VAL A 370 -11.04 -4.56 10.88
C VAL A 370 -11.78 -3.24 10.68
N ASN A 371 -11.33 -2.37 9.78
CA ASN A 371 -11.91 -1.05 9.57
C ASN A 371 -11.58 -0.56 8.16
N GLY A 372 -12.46 0.25 7.57
CA GLY A 372 -12.22 0.78 6.24
C GLY A 372 -13.32 1.68 5.71
N ALA A 373 -13.11 2.20 4.50
CA ALA A 373 -14.08 3.04 3.81
C ALA A 373 -13.96 2.90 2.28
N ILE A 374 -15.08 3.07 1.57
CA ILE A 374 -15.11 3.09 0.10
C ILE A 374 -15.82 4.35 -0.36
N LEU A 375 -15.06 5.24 -1.00
CA LEU A 375 -15.52 6.53 -1.50
C LEU A 375 -15.52 6.57 -3.03
N PHE A 376 -16.44 7.35 -3.58
CA PHE A 376 -16.66 7.48 -5.01
C PHE A 376 -16.64 8.94 -5.46
N GLY A 377 -15.95 9.21 -6.56
CA GLY A 377 -15.85 10.52 -7.17
C GLY A 377 -15.25 10.45 -8.58
N GLU A 378 -15.78 11.25 -9.52
CA GLU A 378 -15.37 11.16 -10.94
C GLU A 378 -13.86 11.39 -11.15
N ARG A 379 -13.22 12.27 -10.37
CA ARG A 379 -11.77 12.54 -10.52
C ARG A 379 -10.86 11.39 -10.08
N PHE A 380 -11.36 10.43 -9.31
CA PHE A 380 -10.62 9.18 -9.03
C PHE A 380 -10.59 8.23 -10.24
N LEU A 381 -11.21 8.59 -11.37
CA LEU A 381 -10.98 7.90 -12.66
C LEU A 381 -9.54 8.06 -13.14
N GLY A 382 -8.92 9.23 -12.91
CA GLY A 382 -7.53 9.45 -13.30
C GLY A 382 -6.58 8.51 -12.57
N LYS A 383 -6.86 8.27 -11.29
CA LYS A 383 -6.12 7.33 -10.46
C LYS A 383 -6.96 6.94 -9.22
N PRO A 384 -7.12 5.64 -8.90
CA PRO A 384 -7.71 5.25 -7.64
C PRO A 384 -6.77 5.61 -6.48
N LEU A 385 -7.34 5.88 -5.31
CA LEU A 385 -6.55 5.95 -4.08
C LEU A 385 -6.75 4.66 -3.30
N VAL A 386 -5.65 4.00 -2.96
CA VAL A 386 -5.64 2.71 -2.25
C VAL A 386 -4.75 2.88 -1.04
N PHE A 387 -5.37 3.13 0.11
CA PHE A 387 -4.70 3.22 1.40
C PHE A 387 -4.80 1.85 2.08
N CYS A 388 -3.65 1.31 2.48
CA CYS A 388 -3.57 0.06 3.23
C CYS A 388 -2.84 0.32 4.55
N GLY A 389 -3.42 -0.11 5.67
CA GLY A 389 -2.83 0.01 6.99
C GLY A 389 -2.63 -1.32 7.69
N THR A 390 -1.63 -1.37 8.57
CA THR A 390 -1.36 -2.51 9.44
C THR A 390 -0.94 -2.04 10.82
N GLY A 391 -1.48 -2.68 11.87
CA GLY A 391 -1.02 -2.52 13.24
C GLY A 391 -0.43 -3.82 13.79
N GLY A 392 0.55 -3.70 14.69
CA GLY A 392 1.23 -4.84 15.31
C GLY A 392 1.71 -4.55 16.73
N ILE A 393 1.96 -5.60 17.51
CA ILE A 393 2.41 -5.52 18.91
C ILE A 393 3.76 -6.21 19.09
N MET A 394 4.61 -5.66 19.96
CA MET A 394 5.87 -6.29 20.37
C MET A 394 6.07 -6.17 21.88
N PRO A 395 6.74 -7.14 22.54
CA PRO A 395 7.13 -6.99 23.94
C PRO A 395 7.94 -5.70 24.11
N ALA A 396 7.84 -4.98 25.22
CA ALA A 396 8.61 -3.76 25.43
C ALA A 396 10.12 -4.05 25.54
N ARG A 397 10.47 -5.25 26.04
CA ARG A 397 11.84 -5.74 26.18
C ARG A 397 11.96 -7.21 25.80
N ILE A 398 13.10 -7.59 25.23
CA ILE A 398 13.50 -8.99 24.97
C ILE A 398 14.96 -9.12 25.44
N HIS A 399 15.26 -10.15 26.23
CA HIS A 399 16.60 -10.37 26.84
C HIS A 399 17.13 -9.14 27.61
N GLY A 400 16.24 -8.36 28.22
CA GLY A 400 16.58 -7.14 28.96
C GLY A 400 16.73 -5.88 28.11
N GLU A 401 16.82 -6.02 26.80
CA GLU A 401 16.98 -4.90 25.85
C GLU A 401 15.62 -4.38 25.35
N PRO A 402 15.47 -3.06 25.14
CA PRO A 402 14.28 -2.52 24.50
C PRO A 402 14.13 -3.08 23.07
N THR A 403 12.91 -3.48 22.70
CA THR A 403 12.64 -4.08 21.38
C THR A 403 12.49 -3.07 20.26
N HIS A 404 12.15 -1.82 20.58
CA HIS A 404 12.06 -0.74 19.60
C HIS A 404 13.44 -0.26 19.14
N GLU A 405 14.50 -0.62 19.86
CA GLU A 405 15.88 -0.36 19.46
C GLU A 405 16.38 -1.52 18.59
N LYS A 406 16.83 -1.20 17.38
CA LYS A 406 17.49 -2.12 16.45
C LYS A 406 18.72 -1.43 15.87
N ARG A 407 19.78 -2.19 15.58
CA ARG A 407 20.99 -1.65 14.95
C ARG A 407 21.76 -2.70 14.17
N ALA A 408 22.15 -2.40 12.94
CA ALA A 408 23.13 -3.21 12.23
C ALA A 408 24.55 -2.88 12.70
N ASN A 409 25.31 -3.89 13.13
CA ASN A 409 26.68 -3.68 13.60
C ASN A 409 27.71 -4.09 12.54
N ALA A 410 28.86 -3.43 12.52
CA ALA A 410 29.99 -3.88 11.71
C ALA A 410 30.36 -5.32 12.08
N GLY A 411 30.47 -6.19 11.09
CA GLY A 411 30.70 -7.63 11.27
C GLY A 411 29.43 -8.50 11.20
N ASP A 412 28.24 -7.93 11.42
CA ASP A 412 26.98 -8.65 11.24
C ASP A 412 26.84 -9.12 9.78
N LEU A 413 26.27 -10.30 9.58
CA LEU A 413 25.98 -10.84 8.26
C LEU A 413 24.72 -10.21 7.69
N ILE A 414 24.75 -9.88 6.40
CA ILE A 414 23.57 -9.44 5.65
C ILE A 414 22.83 -10.69 5.20
N VAL A 415 21.63 -10.92 5.75
CA VAL A 415 20.80 -12.07 5.42
C VAL A 415 19.51 -11.61 4.77
N MET A 416 19.22 -12.11 3.57
CA MET A 416 17.91 -11.94 2.94
C MET A 416 17.05 -13.16 3.25
N VAL A 417 15.81 -12.95 3.67
CA VAL A 417 14.85 -14.00 3.97
C VAL A 417 13.56 -13.81 3.17
N GLY A 418 12.91 -14.91 2.77
CA GLY A 418 11.60 -14.90 2.12
C GLY A 418 11.65 -15.17 0.62
N GLY A 419 11.02 -14.30 -0.17
CA GLY A 419 10.83 -14.44 -1.61
C GLY A 419 12.12 -14.37 -2.44
N ARG A 420 12.08 -14.94 -3.66
CA ARG A 420 13.20 -14.88 -4.62
C ARG A 420 13.16 -13.61 -5.45
N ILE A 421 14.33 -13.19 -5.93
CA ILE A 421 14.51 -12.00 -6.76
C ILE A 421 14.11 -12.28 -8.22
N GLY A 422 13.30 -11.39 -8.80
CA GLY A 422 12.93 -11.38 -10.22
C GLY A 422 12.95 -9.96 -10.78
N LYS A 423 12.60 -9.77 -12.06
CA LYS A 423 12.40 -8.43 -12.67
C LYS A 423 11.12 -7.72 -12.21
N ASP A 424 10.55 -8.14 -11.08
CA ASP A 424 9.31 -7.60 -10.56
C ASP A 424 9.54 -6.19 -10.00
N GLY A 425 8.76 -5.22 -10.49
CA GLY A 425 8.71 -3.86 -9.92
C GLY A 425 9.99 -3.04 -10.06
N ILE A 426 10.92 -3.41 -10.95
CA ILE A 426 12.08 -2.56 -11.25
C ILE A 426 11.56 -1.21 -11.76
N HIS A 427 12.13 -0.13 -11.20
CA HIS A 427 11.69 1.26 -11.38
C HIS A 427 10.35 1.61 -10.72
N GLY A 428 9.82 0.79 -9.80
CA GLY A 428 8.57 1.06 -9.10
C GLY A 428 8.57 2.40 -8.35
N ALA A 429 9.62 2.71 -7.57
CA ALA A 429 9.72 3.97 -6.84
C ALA A 429 9.86 5.19 -7.77
N THR A 430 10.74 5.13 -8.78
CA THR A 430 10.91 6.22 -9.75
C THR A 430 9.67 6.43 -10.61
N PHE A 431 8.98 5.35 -11.00
CA PHE A 431 7.72 5.40 -11.75
C PHE A 431 6.57 5.96 -10.92
N SER A 432 6.44 5.57 -9.66
CA SER A 432 5.44 6.13 -8.74
C SER A 432 5.64 7.64 -8.49
N SER A 433 6.86 8.13 -8.72
CA SER A 433 7.25 9.54 -8.65
C SER A 433 7.00 10.32 -9.95
N GLN A 434 6.32 9.72 -10.94
CA GLN A 434 5.95 10.34 -12.20
C GLN A 434 4.42 10.31 -12.44
N GLU A 435 3.95 11.18 -13.33
CA GLU A 435 2.59 11.13 -13.86
C GLU A 435 2.39 9.91 -14.77
N LEU A 436 1.16 9.40 -14.86
CA LEU A 436 0.80 8.32 -15.78
C LEU A 436 0.75 8.87 -17.22
N ARG A 437 1.58 8.32 -18.14
CA ARG A 437 1.80 8.81 -19.53
C ARG A 437 1.72 7.70 -20.58
N GLU A 438 1.87 8.07 -21.85
CA GLU A 438 1.82 7.13 -22.98
C GLU A 438 3.02 6.16 -23.06
N ASP A 439 4.17 6.50 -22.51
CA ASP A 439 5.39 5.69 -22.54
C ASP A 439 5.65 4.93 -21.24
N SER A 440 4.72 4.99 -20.28
CA SER A 440 4.85 4.34 -18.97
C SER A 440 5.15 2.83 -19.08
N PRO A 441 6.31 2.35 -18.57
CA PRO A 441 6.70 0.95 -18.69
C PRO A 441 5.81 0.02 -17.86
N VAL A 442 5.54 -1.14 -18.46
CA VAL A 442 4.62 -2.17 -17.94
C VAL A 442 5.28 -3.09 -16.88
N SER A 443 6.60 -2.98 -16.69
CA SER A 443 7.40 -3.81 -15.76
C SER A 443 7.08 -3.62 -14.27
N ALA A 444 6.22 -2.65 -13.93
CA ALA A 444 5.82 -2.33 -12.56
C ALA A 444 4.85 -3.33 -11.91
N VAL A 445 4.33 -4.33 -12.64
CA VAL A 445 3.34 -5.26 -12.07
C VAL A 445 4.00 -6.33 -11.22
N GLN A 446 3.70 -6.33 -9.93
CA GLN A 446 4.17 -7.29 -8.94
C GLN A 446 3.05 -8.27 -8.59
N ILE A 447 3.41 -9.53 -8.28
CA ILE A 447 2.48 -10.53 -7.73
C ILE A 447 2.97 -10.88 -6.34
N GLY A 448 2.18 -10.56 -5.32
CA GLY A 448 2.45 -10.95 -3.94
C GLY A 448 2.13 -12.43 -3.67
N ASP A 449 2.76 -13.00 -2.65
CA ASP A 449 2.59 -14.37 -2.13
C ASP A 449 2.37 -14.33 -0.61
N PRO A 450 1.13 -14.05 -0.15
CA PRO A 450 0.80 -13.91 1.27
C PRO A 450 1.20 -15.12 2.14
N ILE A 451 1.18 -16.34 1.56
CA ILE A 451 1.54 -17.57 2.26
C ILE A 451 3.03 -17.60 2.56
N THR A 452 3.88 -17.20 1.61
CA THR A 452 5.32 -17.05 1.84
C THR A 452 5.60 -16.00 2.92
N GLN A 453 4.90 -14.86 2.88
CA GLN A 453 5.00 -13.82 3.91
C GLN A 453 4.65 -14.37 5.29
N LYS A 454 3.54 -15.10 5.42
CA LYS A 454 3.10 -15.67 6.69
C LYS A 454 4.14 -16.63 7.28
N LYS A 455 4.68 -17.54 6.47
CA LYS A 455 5.76 -18.47 6.89
C LYS A 455 7.01 -17.72 7.35
N MET A 456 7.39 -16.67 6.63
CA MET A 456 8.52 -15.81 6.96
C MET A 456 8.30 -15.09 8.29
N PHE A 457 7.13 -14.52 8.53
CA PHE A 457 6.81 -13.84 9.80
C PHE A 457 6.84 -14.80 10.99
N ASP A 458 6.31 -16.03 10.84
CA ASP A 458 6.35 -17.02 11.92
C ASP A 458 7.80 -17.41 12.29
N LEU A 459 8.67 -17.59 11.29
CA LEU A 459 10.11 -17.79 11.50
C LEU A 459 10.73 -16.62 12.26
N LEU A 460 10.45 -15.39 11.82
CA LEU A 460 11.12 -14.19 12.31
C LEU A 460 10.71 -13.82 13.74
N LEU A 461 9.46 -14.12 14.14
CA LEU A 461 9.01 -13.97 15.53
C LEU A 461 9.78 -14.91 16.47
N GLU A 462 9.97 -16.17 16.08
CA GLU A 462 10.80 -17.10 16.87
C GLU A 462 12.27 -16.67 16.90
N ALA A 463 12.81 -16.22 15.78
CA ALA A 463 14.18 -15.74 15.70
C ALA A 463 14.41 -14.49 16.57
N ARG A 464 13.42 -13.59 16.62
CA ARG A 464 13.40 -12.43 17.52
C ARG A 464 13.45 -12.85 18.97
N ASP A 465 12.53 -13.74 19.38
CA ASP A 465 12.40 -14.17 20.77
C ASP A 465 13.66 -14.92 21.25
N GLN A 466 14.36 -15.59 20.34
CA GLN A 466 15.66 -16.22 20.59
C GLN A 466 16.86 -15.27 20.48
N GLY A 467 16.67 -14.01 20.07
CA GLY A 467 17.75 -13.03 19.93
C GLY A 467 18.74 -13.34 18.79
N LEU A 468 18.28 -13.94 17.69
CA LEU A 468 19.16 -14.42 16.62
C LEU A 468 19.62 -13.33 15.64
N TYR A 469 19.09 -12.11 15.71
CA TYR A 469 19.46 -11.00 14.86
C TYR A 469 19.43 -9.66 15.61
N SER A 470 20.25 -8.70 15.13
CA SER A 470 20.43 -7.38 15.73
C SER A 470 19.46 -6.34 15.15
N ALA A 471 19.14 -6.46 13.86
CA ALA A 471 18.26 -5.56 13.14
C ALA A 471 17.57 -6.24 11.97
N ILE A 472 16.43 -5.68 11.57
CA ILE A 472 15.61 -6.11 10.47
C ILE A 472 15.00 -4.89 9.77
N THR A 473 14.80 -4.98 8.45
CA THR A 473 13.96 -4.05 7.69
C THR A 473 13.31 -4.77 6.51
N ASP A 474 12.26 -4.20 5.96
CA ASP A 474 11.58 -4.75 4.79
C ASP A 474 12.38 -4.49 3.49
N ASN A 475 12.08 -5.29 2.47
CA ASN A 475 12.48 -4.97 1.10
C ASN A 475 11.26 -4.42 0.34
N GLY A 476 11.16 -3.10 0.27
CA GLY A 476 10.17 -2.37 -0.53
C GLY A 476 10.79 -1.73 -1.77
N ALA A 477 10.54 -0.43 -1.93
CA ALA A 477 11.05 0.40 -3.01
C ALA A 477 12.59 0.37 -3.09
N GLY A 478 13.14 0.15 -4.29
CA GLY A 478 14.59 0.01 -4.52
C GLY A 478 15.24 -1.28 -3.97
N GLY A 479 14.48 -2.16 -3.32
CA GLY A 479 14.93 -3.52 -2.99
C GLY A 479 16.16 -3.58 -2.06
N LEU A 480 17.22 -4.25 -2.51
CA LEU A 480 18.43 -4.43 -1.71
C LEU A 480 19.27 -3.15 -1.63
N SER A 481 19.20 -2.24 -2.61
CA SER A 481 19.95 -0.98 -2.54
C SER A 481 19.47 -0.11 -1.38
N CYS A 482 18.15 0.05 -1.23
CA CYS A 482 17.55 0.81 -0.14
C CYS A 482 17.70 0.06 1.20
N SER A 483 17.16 -1.15 1.33
CA SER A 483 17.16 -1.86 2.62
C SER A 483 18.56 -2.05 3.22
N VAL A 484 19.54 -2.53 2.44
CA VAL A 484 20.91 -2.69 2.93
C VAL A 484 21.59 -1.33 3.09
N GLY A 485 21.36 -0.38 2.17
CA GLY A 485 21.97 0.95 2.22
C GLY A 485 21.49 1.80 3.39
N GLU A 486 20.23 1.62 3.82
CA GLU A 486 19.66 2.26 5.00
C GLU A 486 20.20 1.65 6.28
N MET A 487 20.26 0.32 6.38
CA MET A 487 20.86 -0.38 7.53
C MET A 487 22.35 -0.11 7.64
N ALA A 488 23.06 0.08 6.51
CA ALA A 488 24.48 0.38 6.50
C ALA A 488 24.81 1.76 7.12
N ARG A 489 23.83 2.65 7.32
CA ARG A 489 24.02 3.90 8.08
C ARG A 489 24.37 3.62 9.54
N ASP A 490 23.84 2.54 10.11
CA ASP A 490 24.14 2.14 11.47
C ASP A 490 25.56 1.61 11.62
N SER A 491 25.97 0.71 10.72
CA SER A 491 27.28 0.07 10.74
C SER A 491 28.40 0.93 10.18
N ASN A 492 28.03 1.96 9.40
CA ASN A 492 28.90 2.78 8.56
C ASN A 492 29.50 2.00 7.37
N GLY A 493 28.73 1.12 6.72
CA GLY A 493 29.17 0.44 5.50
C GLY A 493 28.60 -0.96 5.29
N CYS A 494 28.71 -1.46 4.06
CA CYS A 494 28.36 -2.84 3.74
C CYS A 494 29.17 -3.39 2.56
N GLU A 495 29.36 -4.71 2.53
CA GLU A 495 29.81 -5.46 1.37
C GLU A 495 28.76 -6.52 1.01
N LEU A 496 28.14 -6.37 -0.17
CA LEU A 496 27.05 -7.20 -0.68
C LEU A 496 27.50 -8.01 -1.90
N HIS A 497 27.20 -9.31 -1.95
CA HIS A 497 27.55 -10.23 -3.03
C HIS A 497 26.28 -10.67 -3.76
N LEU A 498 26.01 -10.04 -4.90
CA LEU A 498 24.74 -10.16 -5.61
C LEU A 498 24.54 -11.54 -6.27
N GLU A 499 25.62 -12.24 -6.63
CA GLU A 499 25.53 -13.59 -7.21
C GLU A 499 25.00 -14.64 -6.22
N LYS A 500 25.00 -14.33 -4.92
CA LYS A 500 24.45 -15.21 -3.88
C LYS A 500 22.94 -15.11 -3.76
N ALA A 501 22.33 -14.03 -4.25
CA ALA A 501 20.90 -13.80 -4.07
C ALA A 501 20.07 -14.88 -4.80
N PRO A 502 19.06 -15.47 -4.16
CA PRO A 502 18.24 -16.49 -4.79
C PRO A 502 17.33 -15.84 -5.85
N LEU A 503 17.41 -16.33 -7.09
CA LEU A 503 16.70 -15.77 -8.24
C LEU A 503 15.51 -16.66 -8.65
N LYS A 504 14.43 -16.04 -9.13
CA LYS A 504 13.28 -16.75 -9.75
C LYS A 504 13.68 -17.43 -11.06
N TYR A 505 14.58 -16.79 -11.81
CA TYR A 505 15.12 -17.27 -13.07
C TYR A 505 16.51 -16.69 -13.31
N ALA A 506 17.31 -17.37 -14.13
CA ALA A 506 18.65 -16.92 -14.49
C ALA A 506 18.62 -15.76 -15.50
N GLY A 507 19.73 -15.03 -15.64
CA GLY A 507 19.91 -13.97 -16.65
C GLY A 507 19.56 -12.55 -16.21
N LEU A 508 19.28 -12.34 -14.91
CA LEU A 508 19.19 -10.99 -14.34
C LEU A 508 20.54 -10.29 -14.37
N GLN A 509 20.55 -9.02 -14.75
CA GLN A 509 21.72 -8.16 -14.68
C GLN A 509 22.01 -7.78 -13.22
N PRO A 510 23.27 -7.48 -12.84
CA PRO A 510 23.60 -7.14 -11.45
C PRO A 510 22.76 -5.99 -10.88
N TRP A 511 22.52 -4.93 -11.67
CA TRP A 511 21.67 -3.81 -11.24
C TRP A 511 20.19 -4.23 -11.06
N GLU A 512 19.69 -5.16 -11.88
CA GLU A 512 18.32 -5.70 -11.75
C GLU A 512 18.17 -6.50 -10.45
N ILE A 513 19.20 -7.27 -10.05
CA ILE A 513 19.21 -8.02 -8.78
C ILE A 513 19.20 -7.04 -7.60
N LEU A 514 20.02 -5.99 -7.68
CA LEU A 514 20.18 -5.00 -6.63
C LEU A 514 18.88 -4.21 -6.37
N LEU A 515 18.13 -3.86 -7.43
CA LEU A 515 16.97 -2.96 -7.35
C LEU A 515 15.61 -3.65 -7.39
N SER A 516 15.59 -4.95 -7.66
CA SER A 516 14.35 -5.73 -7.72
C SER A 516 13.45 -5.42 -6.52
N GLU A 517 12.19 -5.13 -6.80
CA GLU A 517 11.14 -4.90 -5.81
C GLU A 517 10.23 -6.13 -5.70
N ALA A 518 10.79 -7.32 -5.95
CA ALA A 518 10.10 -8.58 -5.69
C ALA A 518 9.60 -8.65 -4.24
N GLN A 519 8.40 -9.19 -4.05
CA GLN A 519 7.70 -9.11 -2.77
C GLN A 519 8.14 -10.19 -1.76
N GLU A 520 7.62 -10.07 -0.54
CA GLU A 520 7.83 -11.00 0.58
C GLU A 520 9.28 -11.21 0.99
N ARG A 521 10.08 -10.14 1.01
CA ARG A 521 11.49 -10.20 1.43
C ARG A 521 11.74 -9.24 2.59
N MET A 522 12.64 -9.65 3.49
CA MET A 522 13.22 -8.82 4.54
C MET A 522 14.76 -8.94 4.52
N THR A 523 15.44 -7.86 4.91
CA THR A 523 16.89 -7.84 5.16
C THR A 523 17.15 -7.89 6.66
N LEU A 524 18.09 -8.72 7.10
CA LEU A 524 18.50 -8.83 8.50
C LEU A 524 20.01 -8.59 8.67
N ALA A 525 20.36 -8.04 9.83
CA ALA A 525 21.71 -8.07 10.38
C ALA A 525 21.81 -9.22 11.40
N VAL A 526 22.49 -10.31 11.02
CA VAL A 526 22.61 -11.52 11.84
C VAL A 526 24.04 -11.64 12.36
N PRO A 527 24.27 -11.62 13.69
CA PRO A 527 25.61 -11.83 14.23
C PRO A 527 26.19 -13.18 13.78
N PRO A 528 27.48 -13.27 13.40
CA PRO A 528 28.07 -14.49 12.87
C PRO A 528 27.92 -15.73 13.77
N GLN A 529 27.89 -15.54 15.10
CA GLN A 529 27.70 -16.63 16.05
C GLN A 529 26.27 -17.22 16.05
N HIS A 530 25.28 -16.51 15.50
CA HIS A 530 23.88 -16.93 15.47
C HIS A 530 23.43 -17.48 14.12
N ILE A 531 24.26 -17.39 13.08
CA ILE A 531 23.84 -17.74 11.70
C ILE A 531 23.41 -19.20 11.54
N GLU A 532 24.14 -20.15 12.13
CA GLU A 532 23.81 -21.58 12.04
C GLU A 532 22.45 -21.87 12.67
N ALA A 533 22.17 -21.27 13.83
CA ALA A 533 20.88 -21.40 14.50
C ALA A 533 19.76 -20.77 13.67
N PHE A 534 20.00 -19.59 13.09
CA PHE A 534 19.04 -18.89 12.23
C PHE A 534 18.69 -19.70 10.97
N LEU A 535 19.70 -20.21 10.24
CA LEU A 535 19.49 -21.01 9.04
C LEU A 535 18.80 -22.34 9.34
N THR A 536 19.16 -22.99 10.46
CA THR A 536 18.49 -24.22 10.91
C THR A 536 17.01 -23.97 11.18
N LEU A 537 16.68 -22.85 11.84
CA LEU A 537 15.31 -22.45 12.11
C LEU A 537 14.55 -22.13 10.81
N ALA A 538 15.19 -21.46 9.85
CA ALA A 538 14.60 -21.15 8.56
C ALA A 538 14.22 -22.41 7.76
N VAL A 539 15.12 -23.41 7.73
CA VAL A 539 14.86 -24.71 7.12
C VAL A 539 13.67 -25.42 7.79
N ARG A 540 13.61 -25.40 9.13
CA ARG A 540 12.49 -26.00 9.90
C ARG A 540 11.15 -25.36 9.56
N ARG A 541 11.12 -24.04 9.32
CA ARG A 541 9.92 -23.29 8.93
C ARG A 541 9.64 -23.30 7.43
N GLY A 542 10.50 -23.95 6.64
CA GLY A 542 10.36 -24.02 5.19
C GLY A 542 10.43 -22.64 4.53
N VAL A 543 11.30 -21.76 5.04
CA VAL A 543 11.56 -20.41 4.54
C VAL A 543 12.98 -20.35 3.99
N GLU A 544 13.15 -19.73 2.82
CA GLU A 544 14.46 -19.53 2.21
C GLU A 544 15.17 -18.34 2.88
N ALA A 545 16.42 -18.56 3.30
CA ALA A 545 17.26 -17.55 3.93
C ALA A 545 18.68 -17.67 3.39
N THR A 546 19.27 -16.56 2.97
CA THR A 546 20.55 -16.54 2.27
C THR A 546 21.46 -15.44 2.79
N VAL A 547 22.70 -15.80 3.15
CA VAL A 547 23.75 -14.84 3.50
C VAL A 547 24.27 -14.18 2.22
N LEU A 548 24.04 -12.87 2.08
CA LEU A 548 24.46 -12.09 0.92
C LEU A 548 25.77 -11.35 1.12
N GLY A 549 26.23 -11.20 2.36
CA GLY A 549 27.43 -10.40 2.63
C GLY A 549 27.60 -10.06 4.10
N ARG A 550 28.18 -8.90 4.38
CA ARG A 550 28.40 -8.40 5.74
C ARG A 550 28.28 -6.89 5.81
N PHE A 551 27.82 -6.40 6.94
CA PHE A 551 27.94 -5.00 7.31
C PHE A 551 29.41 -4.70 7.70
N THR A 552 29.89 -3.53 7.30
CA THR A 552 31.27 -3.04 7.50
C THR A 552 31.23 -1.63 8.09
N ASP A 553 32.40 -1.07 8.39
CA ASP A 553 32.62 0.29 8.87
C ASP A 553 33.37 1.17 7.83
N SER A 554 33.34 0.75 6.55
CA SER A 554 34.14 1.32 5.45
C SER A 554 33.71 2.71 4.97
N GLY A 555 32.58 3.24 5.43
CA GLY A 555 31.94 4.46 4.95
C GLY A 555 31.21 4.32 3.60
N ALA A 556 31.12 3.10 3.06
CA ALA A 556 30.65 2.87 1.69
C ALA A 556 29.64 1.73 1.57
N PHE A 557 28.69 1.92 0.66
CA PHE A 557 27.84 0.89 0.09
C PHE A 557 28.60 0.18 -1.03
N HIS A 558 29.11 -1.02 -0.78
CA HIS A 558 29.89 -1.80 -1.74
C HIS A 558 29.12 -3.04 -2.19
N ALA A 559 28.81 -3.13 -3.49
CA ALA A 559 28.19 -4.31 -4.10
C ALA A 559 29.13 -4.96 -5.13
N LEU A 560 29.21 -6.28 -5.06
CA LEU A 560 30.03 -7.15 -5.87
C LEU A 560 29.14 -8.11 -6.67
N TYR A 561 29.60 -8.50 -7.86
CA TYR A 561 29.05 -9.62 -8.61
C TYR A 561 30.19 -10.51 -9.11
N ASN A 562 30.21 -11.78 -8.68
CA ASN A 562 31.31 -12.71 -8.94
C ASN A 562 32.69 -12.15 -8.54
N GLY A 563 32.74 -11.48 -7.39
CA GLY A 563 33.96 -10.86 -6.83
C GLY A 563 34.43 -9.57 -7.54
N LYS A 564 33.71 -9.07 -8.54
CA LYS A 564 34.00 -7.79 -9.21
C LYS A 564 33.11 -6.68 -8.65
N PRO A 565 33.64 -5.49 -8.32
CA PRO A 565 32.83 -4.34 -7.92
C PRO A 565 31.85 -3.92 -9.02
N VAL A 566 30.57 -3.84 -8.66
CA VAL A 566 29.51 -3.32 -9.54
C VAL A 566 28.93 -2.02 -9.01
N ALA A 567 29.03 -1.74 -7.71
CA ALA A 567 28.72 -0.44 -7.14
C ALA A 567 29.59 -0.15 -5.91
N HIS A 568 30.04 1.11 -5.76
CA HIS A 568 30.75 1.58 -4.57
C HIS A 568 30.36 3.02 -4.27
N LEU A 569 29.34 3.27 -3.47
CA LEU A 569 28.84 4.63 -3.17
C LEU A 569 29.21 5.04 -1.73
N HIS A 570 29.72 6.26 -1.53
CA HIS A 570 29.86 6.80 -0.18
C HIS A 570 28.48 6.97 0.44
N LEU A 571 28.30 6.50 1.67
CA LEU A 571 26.99 6.51 2.33
C LEU A 571 26.48 7.94 2.54
N ASP A 572 27.38 8.88 2.85
CA ASP A 572 27.02 10.30 2.99
C ASP A 572 26.49 10.88 1.68
N PHE A 573 27.14 10.61 0.55
CA PHE A 573 26.64 11.03 -0.76
C PHE A 573 25.29 10.38 -1.09
N LEU A 574 25.16 9.06 -0.89
CA LEU A 574 23.94 8.33 -1.18
C LEU A 574 22.73 8.88 -0.40
N HIS A 575 22.93 9.26 0.87
CA HIS A 575 21.81 9.67 1.74
C HIS A 575 21.62 11.18 1.88
N ASN A 576 22.69 11.98 1.80
CA ASN A 576 22.68 13.42 2.06
C ASN A 576 23.11 14.25 0.84
N GLY A 577 23.45 13.63 -0.29
CA GLY A 577 23.91 14.33 -1.50
C GLY A 577 22.81 14.95 -2.37
N VAL A 578 21.53 14.66 -2.09
CA VAL A 578 20.40 15.18 -2.86
C VAL A 578 20.22 16.69 -2.61
N PRO A 579 20.14 17.54 -3.65
CA PRO A 579 19.87 18.97 -3.47
C PRO A 579 18.47 19.23 -2.92
N GLN A 580 18.33 20.20 -2.01
CA GLN A 580 17.02 20.61 -1.49
C GLN A 580 16.22 21.39 -2.55
N MET A 581 14.97 20.98 -2.78
CA MET A 581 14.05 21.67 -3.68
C MET A 581 13.70 23.07 -3.17
N GLN A 582 13.58 24.01 -4.11
CA GLN A 582 13.15 25.39 -3.87
C GLN A 582 11.83 25.61 -4.61
N LEU A 583 10.73 25.77 -3.87
CA LEU A 583 9.39 25.82 -4.43
C LEU A 583 8.65 27.11 -4.05
N LYS A 584 7.66 27.49 -4.86
CA LYS A 584 6.79 28.63 -4.62
C LYS A 584 5.34 28.17 -4.56
N ALA A 585 4.63 28.62 -3.54
CA ALA A 585 3.24 28.29 -3.30
C ALA A 585 2.42 29.57 -3.21
N ARG A 586 1.28 29.62 -3.91
CA ARG A 586 0.40 30.79 -3.89
C ARG A 586 -1.05 30.39 -3.70
N TRP A 587 -1.63 30.76 -2.55
CA TRP A 587 -3.04 30.51 -2.28
C TRP A 587 -3.92 31.47 -3.06
N ARG A 588 -4.99 30.94 -3.64
CA ARG A 588 -6.00 31.71 -4.38
C ARG A 588 -7.36 31.15 -3.98
N PRO A 589 -8.16 31.89 -3.19
CA PRO A 589 -9.48 31.41 -2.79
C PRO A 589 -10.36 31.12 -4.01
N SER A 590 -11.10 30.02 -3.97
CA SER A 590 -12.04 29.65 -5.02
C SER A 590 -13.22 30.64 -5.07
N ALA A 591 -13.60 31.08 -6.28
CA ALA A 591 -14.76 31.95 -6.51
C ALA A 591 -16.08 31.13 -6.50
N LEU A 592 -16.33 30.40 -5.42
CA LEU A 592 -17.52 29.57 -5.22
C LEU A 592 -18.65 30.39 -4.57
N TYR A 593 -19.87 29.86 -4.59
CA TYR A 593 -21.06 30.48 -4.00
C TYR A 593 -21.93 29.44 -3.27
N GLU A 594 -22.76 29.90 -2.35
CA GLU A 594 -23.78 29.07 -1.70
C GLU A 594 -25.04 28.96 -2.57
N PRO A 595 -25.48 27.74 -2.94
CA PRO A 595 -26.72 27.57 -3.70
C PRO A 595 -27.94 27.83 -2.82
N VAL A 596 -28.97 28.44 -3.40
CA VAL A 596 -30.29 28.56 -2.77
C VAL A 596 -31.14 27.39 -3.26
N LEU A 597 -31.40 26.43 -2.38
CA LEU A 597 -32.23 25.27 -2.67
C LEU A 597 -33.61 25.43 -2.03
N PRO A 598 -34.71 25.05 -2.71
CA PRO A 598 -36.03 25.04 -2.10
C PRO A 598 -36.13 23.94 -1.03
N GLU A 599 -37.02 24.15 -0.05
CA GLU A 599 -37.34 23.11 0.93
C GLU A 599 -37.88 21.85 0.22
N PRO A 600 -37.41 20.64 0.59
CA PRO A 600 -37.93 19.41 0.01
C PRO A 600 -39.43 19.25 0.25
N ALA A 601 -40.18 18.90 -0.78
CA ALA A 601 -41.61 18.62 -0.64
C ALA A 601 -41.90 17.35 0.19
N ASP A 602 -40.96 16.40 0.21
CA ASP A 602 -41.04 15.17 0.99
C ASP A 602 -39.64 14.73 1.47
N TYR A 603 -39.42 14.83 2.78
CA TYR A 603 -38.17 14.42 3.42
C TYR A 603 -37.93 12.92 3.38
N THR A 604 -38.97 12.10 3.27
CA THR A 604 -38.86 10.63 3.15
C THR A 604 -38.19 10.26 1.84
N VAL A 605 -38.67 10.85 0.73
CA VAL A 605 -38.10 10.62 -0.60
C VAL A 605 -36.65 11.10 -0.65
N LEU A 606 -36.38 12.28 -0.08
CA LEU A 606 -35.01 12.79 0.00
C LEU A 606 -34.10 11.87 0.82
N LEU A 607 -34.50 11.44 2.02
CA LEU A 607 -33.70 10.55 2.86
C LEU A 607 -33.41 9.22 2.16
N CYS A 608 -34.42 8.61 1.53
CA CYS A 608 -34.23 7.40 0.72
C CYS A 608 -33.24 7.62 -0.43
N ALA A 609 -33.31 8.78 -1.10
CA ALA A 609 -32.37 9.13 -2.16
C ALA A 609 -30.95 9.34 -1.62
N MET A 610 -30.80 9.93 -0.43
CA MET A 610 -29.51 10.10 0.25
C MET A 610 -28.91 8.76 0.65
N LEU A 611 -29.69 7.86 1.26
CA LEU A 611 -29.27 6.50 1.63
C LEU A 611 -28.88 5.65 0.41
N ALA A 612 -29.39 5.97 -0.78
CA ALA A 612 -29.03 5.30 -2.02
C ALA A 612 -27.72 5.82 -2.67
N ARG A 613 -27.17 6.94 -2.20
CA ARG A 613 -25.93 7.49 -2.76
C ARG A 613 -24.75 6.58 -2.46
N LEU A 614 -23.82 6.45 -3.41
CA LEU A 614 -22.70 5.52 -3.33
C LEU A 614 -21.80 5.71 -2.09
N ASN A 615 -21.61 6.96 -1.65
CA ASN A 615 -20.80 7.27 -0.47
C ASN A 615 -21.51 6.95 0.85
N ILE A 616 -22.86 6.88 0.86
CA ILE A 616 -23.66 6.65 2.07
C ILE A 616 -24.17 5.20 2.16
N CYS A 617 -24.56 4.58 1.05
CA CYS A 617 -25.20 3.27 1.06
C CYS A 617 -24.34 2.18 1.72
N SER A 618 -24.97 1.14 2.26
CA SER A 618 -24.25 0.05 2.93
C SER A 618 -23.18 -0.58 2.03
N LYS A 619 -21.99 -0.80 2.61
CA LYS A 619 -20.85 -1.44 1.94
C LYS A 619 -20.75 -2.95 2.24
N GLU A 620 -21.78 -3.53 2.86
CA GLU A 620 -21.84 -4.92 3.35
C GLU A 620 -21.38 -5.97 2.33
N ALA A 621 -21.81 -5.86 1.08
CA ALA A 621 -21.47 -6.82 0.03
C ALA A 621 -19.96 -6.92 -0.26
N TRP A 622 -19.19 -5.86 0.04
CA TRP A 622 -17.74 -5.83 -0.11
C TRP A 622 -17.06 -6.21 1.20
N VAL A 623 -17.45 -5.58 2.30
CA VAL A 623 -16.78 -5.70 3.60
C VAL A 623 -16.87 -7.13 4.15
N ARG A 624 -18.01 -7.81 4.02
CA ARG A 624 -18.19 -9.20 4.53
C ARG A 624 -17.30 -10.26 3.88
N GLN A 625 -16.58 -9.91 2.80
CA GLN A 625 -15.66 -10.84 2.15
C GLN A 625 -14.28 -10.88 2.82
N TYR A 626 -13.97 -9.89 3.66
CA TYR A 626 -12.78 -9.89 4.49
C TYR A 626 -12.98 -10.79 5.72
N ASP A 627 -11.89 -11.37 6.20
CA ASP A 627 -11.85 -11.97 7.54
C ASP A 627 -11.75 -10.84 8.58
N HIS A 628 -12.64 -10.88 9.58
CA HIS A 628 -12.68 -9.90 10.67
C HIS A 628 -12.42 -10.51 12.05
N GLU A 629 -12.09 -11.80 12.13
CA GLU A 629 -12.14 -12.57 13.38
C GLU A 629 -10.93 -13.47 13.63
N VAL A 630 -10.09 -13.73 12.61
CA VAL A 630 -8.86 -14.50 12.80
C VAL A 630 -8.04 -13.91 13.95
N GLN A 631 -7.45 -14.80 14.75
CA GLN A 631 -6.78 -14.51 16.04
C GLN A 631 -7.73 -14.21 17.24
N GLY A 632 -9.04 -14.05 17.02
CA GLY A 632 -10.04 -13.99 18.11
C GLY A 632 -9.98 -12.72 18.97
N MET A 633 -9.59 -11.59 18.38
CA MET A 633 -9.36 -10.33 19.12
C MET A 633 -10.51 -9.32 19.03
N SER A 634 -11.45 -9.51 18.11
CA SER A 634 -12.45 -8.49 17.77
C SER A 634 -13.49 -8.28 18.88
N VAL A 635 -13.66 -7.02 19.29
CA VAL A 635 -14.68 -6.58 20.26
C VAL A 635 -15.78 -5.82 19.55
N VAL A 636 -15.41 -4.80 18.76
CA VAL A 636 -16.32 -4.06 17.87
C VAL A 636 -15.88 -4.32 16.44
N LYS A 637 -16.83 -4.78 15.61
CA LYS A 637 -16.64 -5.20 14.22
C LYS A 637 -17.17 -4.14 13.25
N PRO A 638 -16.85 -4.23 11.95
CA PRO A 638 -17.39 -3.32 10.94
C PRO A 638 -18.93 -3.23 10.90
N PHE A 639 -19.61 -4.34 11.25
CA PHE A 639 -21.06 -4.34 11.41
C PHE A 639 -21.49 -4.77 12.81
N VAL A 640 -22.43 -4.02 13.37
CA VAL A 640 -22.98 -4.14 14.74
C VAL A 640 -24.51 -4.14 14.69
N GLY A 641 -25.15 -4.15 15.87
CA GLY A 641 -26.61 -4.21 15.98
C GLY A 641 -27.19 -5.61 16.08
N ALA A 642 -28.51 -5.70 16.21
CA ALA A 642 -29.22 -6.95 16.50
C ALA A 642 -29.00 -8.04 15.44
N ARG A 643 -28.72 -7.64 14.20
CA ARG A 643 -28.48 -8.54 13.05
C ARG A 643 -27.06 -8.42 12.48
N ASN A 644 -26.18 -7.62 13.10
CA ASN A 644 -24.85 -7.29 12.59
C ASN A 644 -24.91 -6.71 11.16
N ASP A 645 -25.82 -5.78 10.90
CA ASP A 645 -26.08 -5.14 9.61
C ASP A 645 -26.02 -3.60 9.63
N GLY A 646 -25.83 -2.99 10.81
CA GLY A 646 -25.52 -1.57 10.95
C GLY A 646 -24.02 -1.30 10.90
N PRO A 647 -23.55 -0.21 10.26
CA PRO A 647 -22.14 0.15 10.26
C PRO A 647 -21.65 0.48 11.69
N SER A 648 -20.35 0.38 11.94
CA SER A 648 -19.72 0.84 13.18
C SER A 648 -18.79 2.02 12.91
N ASP A 649 -18.71 2.97 13.85
CA ASP A 649 -17.85 4.16 13.74
C ASP A 649 -16.34 3.81 13.75
N ALA A 650 -15.95 2.79 14.52
CA ALA A 650 -14.56 2.37 14.67
C ALA A 650 -14.47 0.86 14.98
N ALA A 651 -13.27 0.30 14.82
CA ALA A 651 -12.95 -1.05 15.27
C ALA A 651 -12.35 -1.03 16.67
N VAL A 652 -12.69 -2.02 17.49
CA VAL A 652 -12.05 -2.23 18.79
C VAL A 652 -11.56 -3.66 18.90
N LEU A 653 -10.28 -3.82 19.24
CA LEU A 653 -9.63 -5.12 19.38
C LEU A 653 -9.06 -5.28 20.79
N ARG A 654 -9.02 -6.53 21.27
CA ARG A 654 -8.35 -6.95 22.50
C ARG A 654 -7.08 -7.74 22.14
N PRO A 655 -5.91 -7.07 22.03
CA PRO A 655 -4.69 -7.69 21.49
C PRO A 655 -4.03 -8.72 22.43
N LEU A 656 -4.35 -8.64 23.73
CA LEU A 656 -3.90 -9.54 24.79
C LEU A 656 -5.13 -10.23 25.40
N LEU A 657 -5.27 -11.53 25.19
CA LEU A 657 -6.50 -12.26 25.54
C LEU A 657 -6.73 -12.42 27.05
N ASP A 658 -5.69 -12.22 27.85
CA ASP A 658 -5.66 -12.25 29.31
C ASP A 658 -5.80 -10.86 29.96
N SER A 659 -5.99 -9.81 29.15
CA SER A 659 -6.16 -8.43 29.60
C SER A 659 -7.42 -7.80 29.01
N ASN A 660 -8.04 -6.87 29.74
CA ASN A 660 -9.14 -6.06 29.19
C ASN A 660 -8.65 -4.83 28.43
N VAL A 661 -7.35 -4.54 28.41
CA VAL A 661 -6.80 -3.44 27.62
C VAL A 661 -7.04 -3.72 26.14
N GLY A 662 -7.61 -2.74 25.44
CA GLY A 662 -7.91 -2.79 24.02
C GLY A 662 -7.25 -1.68 23.23
N ILE A 663 -7.37 -1.80 21.91
CA ILE A 663 -6.97 -0.79 20.95
C ILE A 663 -8.16 -0.42 20.06
N ILE A 664 -8.21 0.86 19.66
CA ILE A 664 -9.27 1.43 18.83
C ILE A 664 -8.64 1.90 17.53
N ILE A 665 -9.25 1.56 16.40
CA ILE A 665 -8.82 1.97 15.06
C ILE A 665 -9.96 2.73 14.41
N ALA A 666 -9.70 3.98 14.06
CA ALA A 666 -10.64 4.86 13.38
C ALA A 666 -9.96 5.64 12.26
N ASN A 667 -10.76 6.12 11.31
CA ASN A 667 -10.30 6.86 10.14
C ASN A 667 -11.24 8.05 9.87
N GLY A 668 -10.70 9.11 9.28
CA GLY A 668 -11.46 10.24 8.74
C GLY A 668 -10.88 10.69 7.40
N ILE A 669 -11.76 11.05 6.46
CA ILE A 669 -11.39 11.37 5.07
C ILE A 669 -12.48 12.19 4.37
N CYS A 670 -12.17 13.45 4.01
CA CYS A 670 -13.17 14.39 3.47
C CYS A 670 -12.78 15.05 2.12
N PRO A 671 -12.41 14.30 1.06
CA PRO A 671 -11.73 14.84 -0.12
C PRO A 671 -12.51 15.94 -0.87
N ARG A 672 -13.85 15.93 -0.81
CA ARG A 672 -14.69 16.95 -1.45
C ARG A 672 -14.54 18.33 -0.82
N TYR A 673 -14.13 18.40 0.45
CA TYR A 673 -13.88 19.68 1.12
C TYR A 673 -12.61 20.33 0.57
N GLY A 674 -11.65 19.54 0.07
CA GLY A 674 -10.39 20.03 -0.51
C GLY A 674 -10.56 20.85 -1.80
N ASP A 675 -11.70 20.72 -2.49
CA ASP A 675 -12.05 21.60 -3.63
C ASP A 675 -12.38 23.03 -3.22
N ILE A 676 -12.72 23.22 -1.95
CA ILE A 676 -13.15 24.49 -1.39
C ILE A 676 -12.03 25.05 -0.52
N ASP A 677 -11.59 24.29 0.49
CA ASP A 677 -10.49 24.66 1.39
C ASP A 677 -9.83 23.43 2.03
N THR A 678 -8.56 23.22 1.71
CA THR A 678 -7.79 22.08 2.24
C THR A 678 -7.41 22.20 3.71
N TYR A 679 -7.43 23.41 4.29
CA TYR A 679 -7.27 23.57 5.74
C TYR A 679 -8.47 22.94 6.47
N HIS A 680 -9.69 23.30 6.07
CA HIS A 680 -10.91 22.76 6.68
C HIS A 680 -11.17 21.30 6.28
N MET A 681 -10.70 20.85 5.12
CA MET A 681 -10.67 19.43 4.78
C MET A 681 -9.91 18.60 5.81
N VAL A 682 -8.68 19.00 6.16
CA VAL A 682 -7.86 18.27 7.14
C VAL A 682 -8.44 18.41 8.54
N ALA A 683 -8.92 19.60 8.91
CA ALA A 683 -9.61 19.82 10.18
C ALA A 683 -10.76 18.82 10.40
N CYS A 684 -11.63 18.66 9.40
CA CYS A 684 -12.74 17.73 9.45
C CYS A 684 -12.28 16.26 9.46
N ALA A 685 -11.27 15.89 8.66
CA ALA A 685 -10.75 14.53 8.63
C ALA A 685 -10.12 14.11 9.97
N VAL A 686 -9.33 15.01 10.60
CA VAL A 686 -8.78 14.78 11.95
C VAL A 686 -9.89 14.67 12.99
N ASP A 687 -10.87 15.58 12.94
CA ASP A 687 -11.98 15.59 13.87
C ASP A 687 -12.88 14.37 13.74
N GLU A 688 -13.20 13.92 12.52
CA GLU A 688 -13.97 12.70 12.25
C GLU A 688 -13.27 11.46 12.81
N ALA A 689 -11.96 11.30 12.56
CA ALA A 689 -11.21 10.17 13.09
C ALA A 689 -11.20 10.14 14.63
N VAL A 690 -11.01 11.30 15.27
CA VAL A 690 -11.09 11.41 16.74
C VAL A 690 -12.51 11.13 17.22
N ARG A 691 -13.53 11.71 16.58
CA ARG A 691 -14.93 11.54 16.96
C ARG A 691 -15.37 10.08 16.91
N ASN A 692 -14.91 9.33 15.90
CA ASN A 692 -15.14 7.89 15.78
C ASN A 692 -14.50 7.08 16.91
N VAL A 693 -13.29 7.47 17.37
CA VAL A 693 -12.70 6.87 18.59
C VAL A 693 -13.56 7.14 19.82
N ILE A 694 -14.06 8.36 19.99
CA ILE A 694 -14.91 8.72 21.14
C ILE A 694 -16.26 8.00 21.07
N ALA A 695 -16.83 7.83 19.88
CA ALA A 695 -18.12 7.20 19.66
C ALA A 695 -18.16 5.74 20.14
N VAL A 696 -17.03 5.02 20.08
CA VAL A 696 -16.93 3.64 20.59
C VAL A 696 -16.46 3.53 22.05
N GLY A 697 -16.35 4.66 22.76
CA GLY A 697 -15.96 4.72 24.17
C GLY A 697 -14.47 4.96 24.42
N GLY A 698 -13.71 5.32 23.39
CA GLY A 698 -12.34 5.81 23.53
C GLY A 698 -12.28 7.15 24.28
N ARG A 699 -11.07 7.58 24.62
CA ARG A 699 -10.81 8.82 25.37
C ARG A 699 -9.62 9.56 24.78
N MET A 700 -9.62 10.88 24.92
CA MET A 700 -8.45 11.70 24.62
C MET A 700 -7.26 11.31 25.52
N GLY A 701 -6.04 11.60 25.07
CA GLY A 701 -4.81 11.49 25.88
C GLY A 701 -3.99 10.21 25.70
N ARG A 702 -4.55 9.15 25.12
CA ARG A 702 -3.82 7.96 24.62
C ARG A 702 -4.30 7.57 23.22
N ILE A 703 -4.24 8.55 22.32
CA ILE A 703 -4.55 8.42 20.90
C ILE A 703 -3.37 8.96 20.09
N ALA A 704 -3.02 8.29 19.00
CA ALA A 704 -1.95 8.69 18.09
C ALA A 704 -2.48 8.73 16.64
N GLY A 705 -2.03 9.71 15.87
CA GLY A 705 -2.45 9.94 14.49
C GLY A 705 -1.49 9.38 13.46
N LEU A 706 -2.00 9.09 12.27
CA LEU A 706 -1.21 8.89 11.06
C LEU A 706 -1.75 9.76 9.92
N ASP A 707 -0.85 10.48 9.25
CA ASP A 707 -1.17 11.41 8.17
C ASP A 707 -0.78 10.84 6.79
N ASN A 708 -1.78 10.56 5.95
CA ASN A 708 -1.57 9.96 4.63
C ASN A 708 -2.08 10.89 3.52
N PHE A 709 -1.15 11.60 2.87
CA PHE A 709 -1.42 12.57 1.83
C PHE A 709 -1.44 11.94 0.44
N CYS A 710 -2.51 12.18 -0.31
CA CYS A 710 -2.60 11.90 -1.75
C CYS A 710 -2.90 13.20 -2.48
N TRP A 711 -1.91 13.68 -3.25
CA TRP A 711 -1.96 14.99 -3.88
C TRP A 711 -1.79 14.92 -5.41
N PRO A 712 -2.48 15.79 -6.18
CA PRO A 712 -2.10 16.06 -7.55
C PRO A 712 -0.73 16.73 -7.60
N ASP A 713 -0.03 16.69 -8.73
CA ASP A 713 1.35 17.15 -8.87
C ASP A 713 1.48 18.63 -8.47
N PRO A 714 2.23 18.96 -7.40
CA PRO A 714 2.44 20.35 -6.98
C PRO A 714 3.69 20.98 -7.61
N ILE A 715 4.37 20.31 -8.55
CA ILE A 715 5.60 20.81 -9.19
C ILE A 715 5.27 21.58 -10.48
N PRO A 716 5.76 22.83 -10.64
CA PRO A 716 5.54 23.62 -11.84
C PRO A 716 6.11 22.97 -13.10
N SER A 717 5.31 22.93 -14.16
CA SER A 717 5.74 22.52 -15.50
C SER A 717 4.83 23.15 -16.57
N PRO A 718 5.22 23.15 -17.86
CA PRO A 718 4.35 23.65 -18.93
C PRO A 718 2.97 22.95 -18.99
N THR A 719 2.89 21.69 -18.55
CA THR A 719 1.65 20.88 -18.50
C THR A 719 0.95 20.96 -17.13
N ASN A 720 1.51 21.71 -16.17
CA ASN A 720 1.00 21.88 -14.81
C ASN A 720 1.03 23.36 -14.37
N PRO A 721 0.26 24.25 -15.03
CA PRO A 721 0.27 25.69 -14.74
C PRO A 721 -0.36 26.04 -13.37
N ASP A 722 -1.11 25.11 -12.78
CA ASP A 722 -1.79 25.25 -11.49
C ASP A 722 -0.99 24.71 -10.29
N ALA A 723 0.26 24.29 -10.52
CA ALA A 723 1.14 23.69 -9.50
C ALA A 723 1.32 24.54 -8.23
N GLU A 724 1.54 25.86 -8.37
CA GLU A 724 1.73 26.75 -7.21
C GLU A 724 0.51 26.79 -6.29
N HIS A 725 -0.69 26.66 -6.88
CA HIS A 725 -1.94 26.59 -6.12
C HIS A 725 -2.10 25.23 -5.44
N LYS A 726 -1.79 24.13 -6.14
CA LYS A 726 -1.77 22.78 -5.55
C LYS A 726 -0.78 22.69 -4.39
N LEU A 727 0.40 23.31 -4.50
CA LEU A 727 1.36 23.39 -3.41
C LEU A 727 0.83 24.25 -2.24
N ALA A 728 0.16 25.36 -2.52
CA ALA A 728 -0.50 26.16 -1.48
C ALA A 728 -1.60 25.40 -0.74
N GLN A 729 -2.38 24.58 -1.46
CA GLN A 729 -3.33 23.66 -0.86
C GLN A 729 -2.61 22.69 0.11
N LEU A 730 -1.44 22.17 -0.26
CA LEU A 730 -0.65 21.26 0.58
C LEU A 730 -0.13 21.95 1.84
N VAL A 731 0.36 23.19 1.72
CA VAL A 731 0.76 24.03 2.87
C VAL A 731 -0.41 24.20 3.84
N ARG A 732 -1.60 24.57 3.34
CA ARG A 732 -2.81 24.75 4.17
C ARG A 732 -3.24 23.47 4.89
N ALA A 733 -3.14 22.33 4.21
CA ALA A 733 -3.44 21.03 4.79
C ALA A 733 -2.50 20.71 5.97
N ASN A 734 -1.21 20.99 5.82
CA ASN A 734 -0.22 20.79 6.89
C ASN A 734 -0.39 21.78 8.05
N GLN A 735 -0.77 23.03 7.78
CA GLN A 735 -1.11 24.01 8.83
C GLN A 735 -2.27 23.51 9.70
N ALA A 736 -3.35 23.02 9.08
CA ALA A 736 -4.46 22.42 9.82
C ALA A 736 -4.02 21.20 10.63
N LEU A 737 -3.17 20.34 10.06
CA LEU A 737 -2.66 19.19 10.79
C LEU A 737 -1.95 19.62 12.08
N TYR A 738 -1.05 20.61 12.03
CA TYR A 738 -0.39 21.16 13.21
C TYR A 738 -1.41 21.71 14.23
N ASP A 739 -2.34 22.56 13.78
CA ASP A 739 -3.29 23.25 14.66
C ASP A 739 -4.23 22.27 15.39
N TYR A 740 -4.75 21.26 14.70
CA TYR A 740 -5.70 20.32 15.28
C TYR A 740 -5.02 19.21 16.08
N CYS A 741 -3.88 18.68 15.61
CA CYS A 741 -3.12 17.69 16.37
C CYS A 741 -2.64 18.27 17.71
N THR A 742 -2.13 19.49 17.72
CA THR A 742 -1.72 20.16 18.96
C THR A 742 -2.91 20.48 19.86
N ALA A 743 -4.03 20.95 19.32
CA ALA A 743 -5.24 21.22 20.10
C ALA A 743 -5.84 19.97 20.74
N TYR A 744 -5.71 18.81 20.11
CA TYR A 744 -6.20 17.52 20.61
C TYR A 744 -5.18 16.70 21.41
N ASP A 745 -3.94 17.17 21.56
CA ASP A 745 -2.82 16.37 22.08
C ASP A 745 -2.71 15.01 21.37
N LEU A 746 -2.79 15.05 20.05
CA LEU A 746 -2.81 13.91 19.13
C LEU A 746 -1.52 13.88 18.31
N PRO A 747 -0.44 13.23 18.79
CA PRO A 747 0.81 13.19 18.06
C PRO A 747 0.68 12.33 16.80
N CYS A 748 1.22 12.82 15.68
CA CYS A 748 1.40 11.98 14.49
C CYS A 748 2.63 11.08 14.70
N ILE A 749 2.44 9.76 14.68
CA ILE A 749 3.52 8.79 14.93
C ILE A 749 4.10 8.20 13.65
N SER A 750 3.35 8.28 12.54
CA SER A 750 3.73 7.79 11.23
C SER A 750 2.89 8.50 10.17
N GLY A 751 3.27 8.37 8.91
CA GLY A 751 2.54 8.97 7.79
C GLY A 751 3.13 8.53 6.46
N LYS A 752 2.53 9.04 5.37
CA LYS A 752 3.02 8.85 4.00
C LYS A 752 2.50 9.95 3.08
N ASP A 753 3.27 10.27 2.05
CA ASP A 753 2.84 11.10 0.93
C ASP A 753 2.90 10.36 -0.43
N SER A 754 1.92 10.68 -1.27
CA SER A 754 1.86 10.35 -2.68
C SER A 754 1.56 11.64 -3.45
N MET A 755 2.56 12.20 -4.13
CA MET A 755 2.48 13.57 -4.68
C MET A 755 2.26 13.65 -6.19
N LYS A 756 1.97 12.52 -6.85
CA LYS A 756 1.83 12.40 -8.32
C LYS A 756 0.53 11.70 -8.71
N ASN A 757 -0.60 12.25 -8.29
CA ASN A 757 -1.93 11.70 -8.56
C ASN A 757 -2.67 12.43 -9.70
N ASP A 758 -1.92 12.80 -10.74
CA ASP A 758 -2.47 13.29 -12.01
C ASP A 758 -2.42 12.20 -13.09
N TYR A 759 -3.46 12.12 -13.91
CA TYR A 759 -3.49 11.40 -15.17
C TYR A 759 -3.28 12.37 -16.33
N MET A 760 -2.37 12.05 -17.25
CA MET A 760 -2.06 12.88 -18.42
C MET A 760 -1.84 12.02 -19.68
N VAL A 761 -2.82 12.04 -20.59
CA VAL A 761 -2.69 11.40 -21.91
C VAL A 761 -3.23 12.34 -22.99
N GLY A 762 -2.40 12.66 -23.98
CA GLY A 762 -2.67 13.73 -24.94
C GLY A 762 -2.96 15.05 -24.22
N ASP A 763 -4.07 15.70 -24.57
CA ASP A 763 -4.53 16.95 -23.94
C ASP A 763 -5.47 16.71 -22.74
N THR A 764 -5.70 15.45 -22.35
CA THR A 764 -6.62 15.10 -21.25
C THR A 764 -5.86 15.02 -19.93
N LYS A 765 -6.15 15.96 -19.02
CA LYS A 765 -5.69 15.95 -17.63
C LYS A 765 -6.83 15.65 -16.68
N ILE A 766 -6.65 14.68 -15.79
CA ILE A 766 -7.55 14.44 -14.66
C ILE A 766 -6.71 14.48 -13.38
N SER A 767 -7.00 15.45 -12.52
CA SER A 767 -6.33 15.61 -11.24
C SER A 767 -7.18 15.06 -10.12
N VAL A 768 -6.63 14.13 -9.35
CA VAL A 768 -7.28 13.64 -8.13
C VAL A 768 -7.46 14.80 -7.14
N PRO A 769 -8.60 14.91 -6.44
CA PRO A 769 -8.76 15.89 -5.37
C PRO A 769 -7.62 15.79 -4.35
N PRO A 770 -7.10 16.93 -3.84
CA PRO A 770 -6.37 16.95 -2.59
C PRO A 770 -7.06 16.06 -1.55
N THR A 771 -6.36 15.05 -1.04
CA THR A 771 -6.94 14.05 -0.15
C THR A 771 -5.97 13.76 0.98
N VAL A 772 -6.46 13.81 2.21
CA VAL A 772 -5.76 13.30 3.40
C VAL A 772 -6.64 12.25 4.03
N LEU A 773 -6.10 11.04 4.16
CA LEU A 773 -6.60 10.06 5.12
C LEU A 773 -5.91 10.34 6.45
N PHE A 774 -6.69 10.52 7.51
CA PHE A 774 -6.17 10.61 8.86
C PHE A 774 -6.64 9.41 9.67
N SER A 775 -5.70 8.56 10.08
CA SER A 775 -5.98 7.37 10.89
C SER A 775 -5.65 7.64 12.35
N VAL A 776 -6.45 7.11 13.27
CA VAL A 776 -6.20 7.20 14.71
C VAL A 776 -6.10 5.82 15.33
N LEU A 777 -5.04 5.62 16.11
CA LEU A 777 -4.82 4.48 16.97
C LEU A 777 -5.00 4.91 18.43
N GLY A 778 -6.05 4.40 19.08
CA GLY A 778 -6.35 4.65 20.49
C GLY A 778 -6.09 3.46 21.39
N VAL A 779 -5.83 3.71 22.68
CA VAL A 779 -5.79 2.69 23.73
C VAL A 779 -6.98 2.88 24.66
N ILE A 780 -7.70 1.79 24.94
CA ILE A 780 -8.77 1.74 25.95
C ILE A 780 -8.37 0.80 27.08
N ASP A 781 -8.53 1.24 28.32
CA ASP A 781 -8.09 0.46 29.48
C ASP A 781 -8.96 -0.79 29.73
N ASP A 782 -10.24 -0.74 29.33
CA ASP A 782 -11.19 -1.83 29.52
C ASP A 782 -12.20 -1.91 28.35
N VAL A 783 -12.04 -2.93 27.50
CA VAL A 783 -12.92 -3.20 26.36
C VAL A 783 -14.37 -3.53 26.76
N THR A 784 -14.68 -3.79 28.04
CA THR A 784 -16.07 -3.99 28.48
C THR A 784 -16.88 -2.70 28.56
N GLN A 785 -16.22 -1.54 28.44
CA GLN A 785 -16.85 -0.21 28.47
C GLN A 785 -17.17 0.36 27.09
N VAL A 786 -16.87 -0.40 26.02
CA VAL A 786 -17.17 0.05 24.66
C VAL A 786 -18.67 0.17 24.43
N VAL A 787 -19.06 1.11 23.60
CA VAL A 787 -20.44 1.26 23.11
C VAL A 787 -20.43 1.20 21.58
N THR A 788 -21.59 0.93 20.99
CA THR A 788 -21.80 0.87 19.54
C THR A 788 -22.97 1.74 19.16
N MET A 789 -23.13 2.04 17.87
CA MET A 789 -24.15 2.98 17.39
C MET A 789 -25.60 2.50 17.53
N ASP A 790 -25.85 1.19 17.55
CA ASP A 790 -27.22 0.64 17.47
C ASP A 790 -28.09 1.05 18.66
N ALA A 791 -29.36 1.39 18.36
CA ALA A 791 -30.32 1.71 19.40
C ALA A 791 -30.55 0.49 20.31
N LYS A 792 -30.40 0.68 21.62
CA LYS A 792 -30.39 -0.46 22.56
C LYS A 792 -31.76 -0.81 23.09
N ARG A 793 -32.57 0.18 23.49
CA ARG A 793 -33.85 -0.05 24.18
C ARG A 793 -34.88 1.03 23.83
N ALA A 794 -36.14 0.61 23.72
CA ALA A 794 -37.25 1.55 23.63
C ALA A 794 -37.34 2.41 24.90
N GLY A 795 -37.54 3.72 24.73
CA GLY A 795 -37.62 4.70 25.82
C GLY A 795 -36.29 5.38 26.15
N ASP A 796 -35.18 4.97 25.54
CA ASP A 796 -33.92 5.71 25.62
C ASP A 796 -34.09 7.12 25.02
N VAL A 797 -33.45 8.12 25.64
CA VAL A 797 -33.51 9.51 25.19
C VAL A 797 -32.37 9.77 24.20
N VAL A 798 -32.70 10.34 23.04
CA VAL A 798 -31.73 10.68 21.99
C VAL A 798 -31.26 12.13 22.17
N TYR A 799 -29.95 12.34 22.17
CA TYR A 799 -29.32 13.66 22.31
C TYR A 799 -28.44 13.96 21.10
N LEU A 800 -28.55 15.19 20.56
CA LEU A 800 -27.60 15.71 19.59
C LEU A 800 -26.54 16.55 20.30
N LEU A 801 -25.26 16.22 20.13
CA LEU A 801 -24.16 16.92 20.78
C LEU A 801 -23.44 17.86 19.82
N GLY A 802 -23.77 19.15 19.88
CA GLY A 802 -23.11 20.20 19.10
C GLY A 802 -24.10 21.16 18.47
N LEU A 803 -23.58 22.02 17.60
CA LEU A 803 -24.35 22.99 16.82
C LEU A 803 -24.07 22.75 15.35
N THR A 804 -25.13 22.60 14.55
CA THR A 804 -25.05 22.60 13.09
C THR A 804 -25.21 24.02 12.56
N ARG A 805 -24.53 24.34 11.46
CA ARG A 805 -24.54 25.66 10.81
C ARG A 805 -24.87 25.50 9.33
N GLU A 806 -25.10 26.61 8.63
CA GLU A 806 -25.28 26.67 7.18
C GLU A 806 -23.93 26.47 6.44
N GLU A 807 -23.35 25.27 6.61
CA GLU A 807 -22.01 24.88 6.15
C GLU A 807 -22.11 23.58 5.32
N LEU A 808 -22.89 23.62 4.24
CA LEU A 808 -23.18 22.45 3.39
C LEU A 808 -22.19 22.28 2.22
N GLY A 809 -21.15 23.11 2.14
CA GLY A 809 -20.11 23.04 1.13
C GLY A 809 -19.43 21.67 1.12
N GLY A 810 -19.39 21.03 -0.06
CA GLY A 810 -18.82 19.71 -0.25
C GLY A 810 -19.69 18.55 0.25
N SER A 811 -20.88 18.80 0.79
CA SER A 811 -21.77 17.76 1.32
C SER A 811 -22.36 16.85 0.24
N GLU A 812 -22.76 15.64 0.63
CA GLU A 812 -23.54 14.73 -0.22
C GLU A 812 -24.90 15.32 -0.62
N TYR A 813 -25.50 16.15 0.24
CA TYR A 813 -26.76 16.84 -0.06
C TYR A 813 -26.60 17.83 -1.22
N TYR A 814 -25.58 18.70 -1.19
CA TYR A 814 -25.30 19.59 -2.31
C TYR A 814 -24.92 18.83 -3.58
N ALA A 815 -24.16 17.74 -3.50
CA ALA A 815 -23.89 16.90 -4.68
C ALA A 815 -25.15 16.27 -5.26
N HIS A 816 -26.12 15.87 -4.42
CA HIS A 816 -27.40 15.36 -4.91
C HIS A 816 -28.13 16.38 -5.78
N HIS A 817 -27.99 17.66 -5.46
CA HIS A 817 -28.55 18.76 -6.24
C HIS A 817 -27.58 19.32 -7.31
N GLY A 818 -26.42 18.70 -7.54
CA GLY A 818 -25.46 19.12 -8.57
C GLY A 818 -24.65 20.38 -8.20
N HIS A 819 -24.53 20.68 -6.91
CA HIS A 819 -23.77 21.83 -6.40
C HIS A 819 -22.56 21.41 -5.55
N LEU A 820 -21.56 22.28 -5.49
CA LEU A 820 -20.41 22.15 -4.57
C LEU A 820 -20.62 22.97 -3.30
N GLY A 821 -21.09 24.22 -3.40
CA GLY A 821 -21.13 25.17 -2.27
C GLY A 821 -19.78 25.84 -2.02
N GLN A 822 -19.72 26.72 -1.01
CA GLN A 822 -18.54 27.54 -0.66
C GLN A 822 -18.09 27.36 0.81
N ARG A 823 -18.99 26.99 1.71
CA ARG A 823 -18.77 26.95 3.17
C ARG A 823 -18.65 25.51 3.62
N VAL A 824 -17.41 25.06 3.77
CA VAL A 824 -17.08 23.76 4.40
C VAL A 824 -17.47 23.82 5.88
N PRO A 825 -17.81 22.69 6.53
CA PRO A 825 -17.92 22.63 7.99
C PRO A 825 -16.64 23.10 8.70
N HIS A 826 -16.77 23.98 9.69
CA HIS A 826 -15.63 24.48 10.47
C HIS A 826 -15.60 23.88 11.86
N VAL A 827 -14.56 23.11 12.16
CA VAL A 827 -14.34 22.51 13.48
C VAL A 827 -13.79 23.57 14.45
N ASP A 828 -14.44 23.74 15.60
CA ASP A 828 -13.86 24.49 16.73
C ASP A 828 -13.20 23.48 17.67
N ALA A 829 -11.88 23.31 17.55
CA ALA A 829 -11.14 22.29 18.28
C ALA A 829 -11.28 22.42 19.80
N ALA A 830 -11.31 23.64 20.34
CA ALA A 830 -11.44 23.84 21.79
C ALA A 830 -12.83 23.43 22.31
N VAL A 831 -13.89 23.75 21.55
CA VAL A 831 -15.25 23.32 21.87
C VAL A 831 -15.43 21.82 21.69
N ALA A 832 -14.90 21.26 20.60
CA ALA A 832 -14.96 19.83 20.30
C ALA A 832 -14.24 19.00 21.37
N ARG A 833 -13.01 19.38 21.76
CA ARG A 833 -12.26 18.72 22.83
C ARG A 833 -13.03 18.63 24.14
N ARG A 834 -13.60 19.75 24.62
CA ARG A 834 -14.41 19.76 25.85
C ARG A 834 -15.63 18.84 25.75
N ARG A 835 -16.27 18.79 24.58
CA ARG A 835 -17.40 17.89 24.32
C ARG A 835 -16.96 16.43 24.34
N TYR A 836 -15.86 16.10 23.68
CA TYR A 836 -15.32 14.74 23.64
C TYR A 836 -14.89 14.23 25.02
N GLU A 837 -14.24 15.07 25.83
CA GLU A 837 -13.88 14.74 27.21
C GLU A 837 -15.14 14.48 28.08
N ALA A 838 -16.18 15.29 27.92
CA ALA A 838 -17.45 15.11 28.63
C ALA A 838 -18.18 13.83 28.18
N LEU A 839 -18.27 13.57 26.88
CA LEU A 839 -18.89 12.37 26.31
C LEU A 839 -18.15 11.10 26.72
N SER A 840 -16.82 11.08 26.60
CA SER A 840 -15.96 9.97 27.06
C SER A 840 -16.20 9.67 28.55
N THR A 841 -16.34 10.71 29.36
CA THR A 841 -16.63 10.58 30.80
C THR A 841 -18.02 10.00 31.05
N ALA A 842 -19.02 10.38 30.26
CA ALA A 842 -20.37 9.84 30.37
C ALA A 842 -20.43 8.36 29.95
N ILE A 843 -19.76 7.99 28.85
CA ILE A 843 -19.63 6.60 28.39
C ILE A 843 -18.93 5.75 29.46
N GLY A 844 -17.79 6.20 29.97
CA GLY A 844 -17.05 5.48 31.03
C GLY A 844 -17.80 5.38 32.38
N ARG A 845 -18.89 6.13 32.58
CA ARG A 845 -19.79 6.01 33.74
C ARG A 845 -21.01 5.11 33.45
N GLY A 846 -21.11 4.54 32.25
CA GLY A 846 -22.26 3.74 31.82
C GLY A 846 -23.55 4.54 31.64
N LEU A 847 -23.45 5.86 31.40
CA LEU A 847 -24.62 6.74 31.21
C LEU A 847 -25.12 6.78 29.77
N VAL A 848 -24.30 6.31 28.83
CA VAL A 848 -24.58 6.33 27.38
C VAL A 848 -24.78 4.88 26.94
N ALA A 849 -25.96 4.58 26.38
CA ALA A 849 -26.29 3.23 25.92
C ALA A 849 -25.70 2.93 24.53
N SER A 850 -25.71 3.93 23.65
CA SER A 850 -25.15 3.89 22.30
C SER A 850 -24.68 5.29 21.89
N CYS A 851 -23.77 5.35 20.92
CA CYS A 851 -23.27 6.60 20.35
C CYS A 851 -22.91 6.38 18.89
N HIS A 852 -23.27 7.35 18.04
CA HIS A 852 -22.95 7.36 16.62
C HIS A 852 -22.52 8.78 16.23
N ASP A 853 -21.48 8.89 15.42
CA ASP A 853 -21.00 10.14 14.87
C ASP A 853 -21.93 10.70 13.77
N CYS A 854 -21.78 11.98 13.43
CA CYS A 854 -22.53 12.63 12.35
C CYS A 854 -21.55 13.01 11.22
N ALA A 855 -21.50 12.19 10.18
CA ALA A 855 -20.62 12.35 9.03
C ALA A 855 -21.40 12.56 7.72
N ASP A 856 -21.13 11.75 6.69
CA ASP A 856 -21.74 11.86 5.37
C ASP A 856 -23.27 11.74 5.41
N GLY A 857 -23.95 12.66 4.75
CA GLY A 857 -25.42 12.73 4.74
C GLY A 857 -26.04 13.36 5.99
N GLY A 858 -25.26 13.56 7.05
CA GLY A 858 -25.63 14.29 8.26
C GLY A 858 -26.69 13.58 9.11
N LEU A 859 -27.35 14.36 9.99
CA LEU A 859 -28.22 13.85 11.05
C LEU A 859 -29.30 12.86 10.58
N GLY A 860 -29.90 13.08 9.41
CA GLY A 860 -30.94 12.20 8.88
C GLY A 860 -30.41 10.79 8.58
N VAL A 861 -29.20 10.69 8.03
CA VAL A 861 -28.53 9.41 7.72
C VAL A 861 -28.08 8.73 9.00
N THR A 862 -27.40 9.45 9.91
CA THR A 862 -26.98 8.94 11.23
C THR A 862 -28.14 8.29 12.00
N LEU A 863 -29.31 8.95 12.04
CA LEU A 863 -30.49 8.41 12.70
C LEU A 863 -31.07 7.20 11.98
N ALA A 864 -31.01 7.17 10.65
CA ALA A 864 -31.45 6.02 9.85
C ALA A 864 -30.55 4.81 10.09
N GLU A 865 -29.22 4.98 10.05
CA GLU A 865 -28.25 3.91 10.34
C GLU A 865 -28.43 3.37 11.77
N THR A 866 -28.58 4.27 12.74
CA THR A 866 -28.90 3.91 14.14
C THR A 866 -30.15 3.05 14.25
N ALA A 867 -31.23 3.44 13.55
CA ALA A 867 -32.51 2.76 13.59
C ALA A 867 -32.51 1.43 12.82
N LEU A 868 -31.74 1.33 11.73
CA LEU A 868 -31.62 0.10 10.93
C LEU A 868 -30.92 -1.02 11.71
N ALA A 869 -29.97 -0.68 12.58
CA ALA A 869 -29.20 -1.66 13.35
C ALA A 869 -29.83 -2.08 14.69
N GLY A 870 -30.73 -1.24 15.23
CA GLY A 870 -31.34 -1.39 16.56
C GLY A 870 -32.44 -2.44 16.70
#